data_AF-A0A1Z5TM76-F1
#
_entry.id   AF-A0A1Z5TM76-F1
#
_cell.length_a   1.000
_cell.length_b   1.000
_cell.length_c   1.000
_cell.angle_alpha   90.00
_cell.angle_beta   90.00
_cell.angle_gamma   90.00
#
_symmetry.space_group_name_H-M   'P 1'
#
loop_
_entity.id
_entity.type
_entity.pdbx_description
1 polymer ?
#
loop_
_entity_poly.entity_id
_entity_poly.type
_entity_poly.pdbx_seq_one_letter_code
_entity_poly.pdbx_strand_id
1 'polypeptide(L)'
;MNRTFTEINQKYARIGPSMLITSDPELFKRMSAVRSPFTRGPWYAALKLHPEKDNITSYVDERKHGDIRNRMAPGYSGKDNQHLELDINDQLLKLLSLIGGRYVTKPEQGVFKIMDISRETSFFTLDVISKVAFGTAFGFLDQDDDPFGYLANLAQMLPAIIVFGVYTELTNIMKIPLVKAALPKSTDKRGLGRAMGFAADRVRERFDHKPVIRQDMLASFIRHGLTQSELESETLTQITAGSDSTASALRMTLHYISTSPPILERLLAEANGAIKAGQISRPIIQDSEARQLPYLQACIKEGLRIYPPVTGLMAKMVPHGGAIINVNGVDKFAPTGTQIGWNSWGMMRDPDIFGPDVEIYRPERWLPLDASEKERDRIAKMTETVGLCFGYGRFGCLGRGVATMELNKAVLENILNSPLDPNITIAYKHPDAGTCETAFSTQKQYTGYIGLPPYTIEPIQQNYSINTFFWFVEARQVPEAAPLTIWLNGGPGSSSMVGMFNEVGPCEVLQTNDGGYGTQLRMWGWDRSSNLLFIDQPNEVGFSYDVAMNGSLDLLRDQIFEPSAERKGDQPDFLYREGTFSSTTPNTTANTTDIAAAATWHFLQTWLAAFPQYNPARRVNVTSNLFTADEAGVNLFAESYGGKYGPVFARYFDQQNDLRANGTLPANSTLAFKLESVGIINGMVDDAIQFGTYPDFAYNNTYGIQAISQTDQLNSLGMFDSPGQCLDRITNCRIAMNATDPEGYGDVAATNQLCEDAQLWCQNVTAPYYANGYDPYDIRQHLPSPDPPAAYQEYLNNASVLAAIGAKINYTESSPYVQRAFISTGDTIRGGQVDDLAYLLNQGIRVALIYGDADYICNWIGARHQQPRRATRLPFQQLGTPRSL
;
A
#
# COMPACT_ATOMS: atom_id res chain seq x y z
N MET A 1 -39.16 -0.72 18.32
CA MET A 1 -39.77 0.49 17.74
C MET A 1 -40.06 0.33 16.25
N ASN A 2 -39.06 0.25 15.37
CA ASN A 2 -39.27 0.19 13.91
C ASN A 2 -40.16 -0.99 13.44
N ARG A 3 -39.99 -2.19 14.01
CA ARG A 3 -40.88 -3.34 13.76
C ARG A 3 -42.32 -3.05 14.17
N THR A 4 -42.51 -2.56 15.41
CA THR A 4 -43.82 -2.13 15.93
C THR A 4 -44.46 -1.05 15.08
N PHE A 5 -43.70 -0.04 14.65
CA PHE A 5 -44.20 0.98 13.73
C PHE A 5 -44.63 0.36 12.41
N THR A 6 -43.90 -0.62 11.88
CA THR A 6 -44.27 -1.31 10.64
C THR A 6 -45.53 -2.17 10.80
N GLU A 7 -45.70 -2.84 11.94
CA GLU A 7 -46.90 -3.63 12.24
C GLU A 7 -48.17 -2.77 12.33
N ILE A 8 -48.09 -1.58 12.95
CA ILE A 8 -49.25 -0.68 13.11
C ILE A 8 -49.45 0.25 11.91
N ASN A 9 -48.43 0.42 11.06
CA ASN A 9 -48.42 1.34 9.92
C ASN A 9 -48.34 0.56 8.61
N GLN A 10 -49.50 0.21 8.04
CA GLN A 10 -49.55 -0.28 6.66
C GLN A 10 -49.03 0.80 5.69
N LYS A 11 -49.70 1.95 5.62
CA LYS A 11 -49.24 3.18 4.92
C LYS A 11 -49.29 4.44 5.78
N TYR A 12 -50.26 4.49 6.71
CA TYR A 12 -50.46 5.59 7.65
C TYR A 12 -50.86 5.06 9.03
N ALA A 13 -50.33 5.66 10.09
CA ALA A 13 -50.81 5.44 11.46
C ALA A 13 -50.76 6.73 12.29
N ARG A 14 -51.70 6.90 13.22
CA ARG A 14 -51.65 7.94 14.24
C ARG A 14 -51.00 7.37 15.49
N ILE A 15 -49.85 7.92 15.87
CA ILE A 15 -49.04 7.45 17.02
C ILE A 15 -49.06 8.42 18.20
N GLY A 16 -49.75 9.56 18.06
CA GLY A 16 -50.01 10.50 19.13
C GLY A 16 -51.13 11.49 18.77
N PRO A 17 -51.57 12.34 19.70
CA PRO A 17 -52.68 13.27 19.48
C PRO A 17 -52.50 14.15 18.23
N SER A 18 -51.29 14.65 18.02
CA SER A 18 -50.90 15.50 16.88
C SER A 18 -49.81 14.87 16.01
N MET A 19 -49.57 13.55 16.10
CA MET A 19 -48.47 12.89 15.38
C MET A 19 -48.97 11.72 14.53
N LEU A 20 -48.67 11.81 13.24
CA LEU A 20 -48.84 10.77 12.22
C LEU A 20 -47.47 10.19 11.85
N ILE A 21 -47.48 8.94 11.43
CA ILE A 21 -46.33 8.30 10.79
C ILE A 21 -46.78 7.71 9.46
N THR A 22 -45.92 7.79 8.44
CA THR A 22 -46.21 7.31 7.08
C THR A 22 -45.05 6.49 6.52
N SER A 23 -45.37 5.41 5.80
CA SER A 23 -44.41 4.68 4.96
C SER A 23 -44.53 5.08 3.47
N ASP A 24 -45.36 6.07 3.13
CA ASP A 24 -45.58 6.51 1.75
C ASP A 24 -44.41 7.39 1.23
N PRO A 25 -43.64 6.92 0.23
CA PRO A 25 -42.52 7.68 -0.30
C PRO A 25 -42.95 8.95 -1.05
N GLU A 26 -44.14 8.97 -1.67
CA GLU A 26 -44.61 10.14 -2.42
C GLU A 26 -44.98 11.28 -1.48
N LEU A 27 -45.64 10.96 -0.36
CA LEU A 27 -45.89 11.97 0.67
C LEU A 27 -44.58 12.49 1.26
N PHE A 28 -43.61 11.62 1.54
CA PHE A 28 -42.30 12.06 2.06
C PHE A 28 -41.56 12.98 1.08
N LYS A 29 -41.56 12.64 -0.22
CA LYS A 29 -41.03 13.49 -1.29
C LYS A 29 -41.75 14.84 -1.33
N ARG A 30 -43.09 14.84 -1.32
CA ARG A 30 -43.91 16.07 -1.32
C ARG A 30 -43.61 16.96 -0.12
N MET A 31 -43.53 16.40 1.09
CA MET A 31 -43.23 17.16 2.30
C MET A 31 -41.81 17.75 2.27
N SER A 32 -40.87 17.09 1.61
CA SER A 32 -39.45 17.49 1.57
C SER A 32 -39.04 18.28 0.32
N ALA A 33 -39.95 18.45 -0.65
CA ALA A 33 -39.69 19.15 -1.91
C ALA A 33 -39.19 20.59 -1.69
N VAL A 34 -38.43 21.12 -2.65
CA VAL A 34 -37.77 22.44 -2.53
C VAL A 34 -38.75 23.56 -2.21
N ARG A 35 -39.93 23.55 -2.83
CA ARG A 35 -41.01 24.53 -2.64
C ARG A 35 -42.14 24.03 -1.72
N SER A 36 -41.88 22.97 -0.95
CA SER A 36 -42.87 22.41 -0.04
C SER A 36 -43.25 23.43 1.05
N PRO A 37 -44.55 23.59 1.34
CA PRO A 37 -45.00 24.41 2.45
C PRO A 37 -44.79 23.73 3.82
N PHE A 38 -44.47 22.42 3.85
CA PHE A 38 -44.18 21.71 5.09
C PHE A 38 -42.82 22.11 5.65
N THR A 39 -42.74 22.33 6.97
CA THR A 39 -41.48 22.68 7.65
C THR A 39 -40.98 21.54 8.52
N ARG A 40 -39.74 21.62 9.02
CA ARG A 40 -39.23 20.71 10.04
C ARG A 40 -40.07 20.83 11.33
N GLY A 41 -40.31 19.69 11.98
CA GLY A 41 -40.97 19.63 13.27
C GLY A 41 -40.02 19.67 14.46
N PRO A 42 -40.57 19.77 15.70
CA PRO A 42 -39.78 19.82 16.93
C PRO A 42 -38.82 18.64 17.15
N TRP A 43 -39.07 17.49 16.50
CA TRP A 43 -38.20 16.31 16.55
C TRP A 43 -36.72 16.64 16.26
N TYR A 44 -36.45 17.54 15.31
CA TYR A 44 -35.09 17.91 14.92
C TYR A 44 -34.31 18.62 16.04
N ALA A 45 -34.99 19.23 17.01
CA ALA A 45 -34.32 19.88 18.16
C ALA A 45 -33.51 18.88 19.00
N ALA A 46 -33.87 17.59 19.00
CA ALA A 46 -33.11 16.55 19.69
C ALA A 46 -31.76 16.22 19.03
N LEU A 47 -31.54 16.66 17.78
CA LEU A 47 -30.24 16.53 17.08
C LEU A 47 -29.28 17.69 17.39
N LYS A 48 -29.63 18.54 18.37
CA LYS A 48 -28.75 19.57 18.91
C LYS A 48 -27.64 18.91 19.74
N LEU A 49 -26.52 18.61 19.10
CA LEU A 49 -25.36 17.99 19.74
C LEU A 49 -24.58 18.98 20.62
N HIS A 50 -24.58 20.27 20.29
CA HIS A 50 -24.00 21.30 21.13
C HIS A 50 -25.10 21.89 22.05
N PRO A 51 -24.95 21.88 23.39
CA PRO A 51 -26.02 22.27 24.33
C PRO A 51 -26.67 23.64 24.06
N GLU A 52 -25.89 24.59 23.57
CA GLU A 52 -26.33 25.97 23.35
C GLU A 52 -26.46 26.37 21.88
N LYS A 53 -26.00 25.55 20.93
CA LYS A 53 -25.85 25.95 19.52
C LYS A 53 -26.55 24.95 18.62
N ASP A 54 -27.33 25.46 17.68
CA ASP A 54 -27.92 24.63 16.62
C ASP A 54 -26.88 24.26 15.57
N ASN A 55 -27.18 23.23 14.79
CA ASN A 55 -26.39 22.76 13.66
C ASN A 55 -27.32 22.44 12.47
N ILE A 56 -26.75 22.10 11.31
CA ILE A 56 -27.49 21.80 10.08
C ILE A 56 -28.60 20.76 10.25
N THR A 57 -28.44 19.81 11.17
CA THR A 57 -29.45 18.78 11.45
C THR A 57 -30.51 19.25 12.43
N SER A 58 -30.21 20.20 13.33
CA SER A 58 -31.14 20.66 14.37
C SER A 58 -31.93 21.92 14.03
N TYR A 59 -31.48 22.73 13.04
CA TYR A 59 -32.21 23.93 12.63
C TYR A 59 -33.64 23.58 12.17
N VAL A 60 -34.62 24.08 12.93
CA VAL A 60 -36.06 24.05 12.60
C VAL A 60 -36.47 25.30 11.80
N ASP A 61 -35.74 26.41 11.94
CA ASP A 61 -35.91 27.59 11.09
C ASP A 61 -35.39 27.31 9.68
N GLU A 62 -36.32 27.25 8.73
CA GLU A 62 -36.04 26.92 7.33
C GLU A 62 -35.10 27.91 6.64
N ARG A 63 -35.13 29.20 7.02
CA ARG A 63 -34.26 30.22 6.44
C ARG A 63 -32.83 30.01 6.90
N LYS A 64 -32.64 29.79 8.21
CA LYS A 64 -31.30 29.49 8.77
C LYS A 64 -30.74 28.18 8.24
N HIS A 65 -31.58 27.14 8.19
CA HIS A 65 -31.18 25.86 7.60
C HIS A 65 -30.75 26.03 6.13
N GLY A 66 -31.53 26.76 5.32
CA GLY A 66 -31.19 27.02 3.92
C GLY A 66 -29.89 27.80 3.76
N ASP A 67 -29.67 28.82 4.60
CA ASP A 67 -28.45 29.64 4.59
C ASP A 67 -27.20 28.82 4.93
N ILE A 68 -27.19 28.13 6.07
CA ILE A 68 -26.05 27.29 6.51
C ILE A 68 -25.77 26.20 5.47
N ARG A 69 -26.83 25.55 4.96
CA ARG A 69 -26.72 24.55 3.91
C ARG A 69 -25.99 25.08 2.68
N ASN A 70 -26.39 26.25 2.19
CA ASN A 70 -25.82 26.84 0.98
C ASN A 70 -24.34 27.17 1.15
N ARG A 71 -23.95 27.67 2.34
CA ARG A 71 -22.54 27.95 2.66
C ARG A 71 -21.69 26.68 2.83
N MET A 72 -22.28 25.58 3.33
CA MET A 72 -21.56 24.31 3.53
C MET A 72 -21.50 23.43 2.27
N ALA A 73 -22.48 23.51 1.37
CA ALA A 73 -22.59 22.60 0.23
C ALA A 73 -21.31 22.49 -0.66
N PRO A 74 -20.56 23.57 -0.95
CA PRO A 74 -19.35 23.48 -1.76
C PRO A 74 -18.30 22.53 -1.20
N GLY A 75 -18.08 22.53 0.12
CA GLY A 75 -17.10 21.68 0.79
C GLY A 75 -17.40 20.17 0.67
N TYR A 76 -18.68 19.80 0.61
CA TYR A 76 -19.11 18.41 0.42
C TYR A 76 -19.16 17.97 -1.05
N SER A 77 -19.21 18.93 -1.99
CA SER A 77 -19.39 18.63 -3.41
C SER A 77 -18.10 18.23 -4.13
N GLY A 78 -16.96 18.28 -3.44
CA GLY A 78 -15.62 18.08 -4.03
C GLY A 78 -15.10 19.28 -4.84
N LYS A 79 -15.94 20.27 -5.18
CA LYS A 79 -15.51 21.49 -5.90
C LYS A 79 -14.46 22.29 -5.14
N ASP A 80 -14.65 22.40 -3.83
CA ASP A 80 -13.79 23.14 -2.91
C ASP A 80 -12.81 22.25 -2.14
N ASN A 81 -12.90 20.92 -2.34
CA ASN A 81 -12.11 19.87 -1.70
C ASN A 81 -11.77 18.81 -2.76
N GLN A 82 -10.78 19.12 -3.61
CA GLN A 82 -10.44 18.30 -4.78
C GLN A 82 -9.74 16.98 -4.42
N HIS A 83 -9.18 16.89 -3.21
CA HIS A 83 -8.47 15.69 -2.72
C HIS A 83 -9.40 14.68 -2.02
N LEU A 84 -10.72 14.93 -2.00
CA LEU A 84 -11.68 14.14 -1.23
C LEU A 84 -11.60 12.64 -1.52
N GLU A 85 -11.47 12.24 -2.79
CA GLU A 85 -11.34 10.82 -3.14
C GLU A 85 -9.97 10.25 -2.78
N LEU A 86 -8.90 11.02 -2.92
CA LEU A 86 -7.54 10.62 -2.54
C LEU A 86 -7.43 10.40 -1.03
N ASP A 87 -8.02 11.28 -0.23
CA ASP A 87 -8.08 11.14 1.22
C ASP A 87 -8.82 9.87 1.65
N ILE A 88 -9.89 9.49 0.94
CA ILE A 88 -10.59 8.21 1.14
C ILE A 88 -9.70 7.04 0.73
N ASN A 89 -8.97 7.14 -0.39
CA ASN A 89 -8.03 6.09 -0.81
C ASN A 89 -6.97 5.81 0.26
N ASP A 90 -6.39 6.86 0.85
CA ASP A 90 -5.39 6.74 1.91
C ASP A 90 -5.92 5.95 3.10
N GLN A 91 -7.14 6.25 3.56
CA GLN A 91 -7.74 5.53 4.70
C GLN A 91 -8.15 4.11 4.32
N LEU A 92 -8.54 3.87 3.07
CA LEU A 92 -8.90 2.54 2.59
C LEU A 92 -7.67 1.64 2.53
N LEU A 93 -6.55 2.14 2.01
CA LEU A 93 -5.27 1.43 2.02
C LEU A 93 -4.80 1.11 3.44
N LYS A 94 -4.99 2.02 4.40
CA LYS A 94 -4.72 1.75 5.82
C LYS A 94 -5.59 0.64 6.38
N LEU A 95 -6.89 0.64 6.08
CA LEU A 95 -7.80 -0.44 6.48
C LEU A 95 -7.35 -1.79 5.91
N LEU A 96 -7.01 -1.84 4.61
CA LEU A 96 -6.50 -3.06 3.98
C LEU A 96 -5.17 -3.51 4.60
N SER A 97 -4.26 -2.58 4.91
CA SER A 97 -3.01 -2.88 5.60
C SER A 97 -3.23 -3.42 7.01
N LEU A 98 -4.21 -2.89 7.75
CA LEU A 98 -4.58 -3.39 9.08
C LEU A 98 -5.13 -4.82 8.98
N ILE A 99 -6.02 -5.08 8.02
CA ILE A 99 -6.56 -6.41 7.77
C ILE A 99 -5.44 -7.39 7.42
N GLY A 100 -4.62 -7.04 6.43
CA GLY A 100 -3.51 -7.87 5.93
C GLY A 100 -2.42 -8.14 6.98
N GLY A 101 -2.11 -7.15 7.82
CA GLY A 101 -1.07 -7.28 8.84
C GLY A 101 -1.55 -7.94 10.14
N ARG A 102 -2.76 -7.58 10.60
CA ARG A 102 -3.22 -7.95 11.95
C ARG A 102 -4.25 -9.05 11.97
N TYR A 103 -5.13 -9.16 10.97
CA TYR A 103 -6.32 -10.02 11.02
C TYR A 103 -6.28 -11.23 10.09
N VAL A 104 -5.26 -11.39 9.27
CA VAL A 104 -5.08 -12.61 8.45
C VAL A 104 -4.96 -13.84 9.36
N THR A 105 -5.84 -14.81 9.12
CA THR A 105 -5.82 -16.12 9.76
C THR A 105 -4.86 -17.04 9.03
N LYS A 106 -4.26 -17.99 9.77
CA LYS A 106 -3.44 -19.07 9.21
C LYS A 106 -4.07 -20.41 9.66
N PRO A 107 -5.20 -20.83 9.05
CA PRO A 107 -5.96 -22.00 9.50
C PRO A 107 -5.11 -23.28 9.53
N GLU A 108 -4.17 -23.41 8.60
CA GLU A 108 -3.21 -24.50 8.50
C GLU A 108 -2.25 -24.57 9.70
N GLN A 109 -2.03 -23.46 10.39
CA GLN A 109 -1.23 -23.36 11.62
C GLN A 109 -2.10 -23.35 12.88
N GLY A 110 -3.42 -23.52 12.76
CA GLY A 110 -4.37 -23.42 13.86
C GLY A 110 -4.56 -21.99 14.40
N VAL A 111 -4.06 -20.97 13.69
CA VAL A 111 -4.15 -19.56 14.12
C VAL A 111 -5.39 -18.91 13.51
N PHE A 112 -6.41 -18.73 14.34
CA PHE A 112 -7.64 -18.04 13.96
C PHE A 112 -7.69 -16.67 14.64
N LYS A 113 -7.71 -15.62 13.83
CA LYS A 113 -7.87 -14.24 14.26
C LYS A 113 -9.29 -13.77 13.94
N ILE A 114 -9.96 -13.22 14.94
CA ILE A 114 -11.31 -12.69 14.79
C ILE A 114 -11.21 -11.18 14.63
N MET A 115 -11.75 -10.66 13.54
CA MET A 115 -11.90 -9.24 13.30
C MET A 115 -13.35 -8.81 13.58
N ASP A 116 -13.54 -7.79 14.40
CA ASP A 116 -14.84 -7.16 14.56
C ASP A 116 -15.08 -6.16 13.42
N ILE A 117 -15.74 -6.60 12.36
CA ILE A 117 -16.05 -5.77 11.19
C ILE A 117 -16.89 -4.52 11.54
N SER A 118 -17.70 -4.57 12.60
CA SER A 118 -18.47 -3.39 13.03
C SER A 118 -17.56 -2.33 13.62
N ARG A 119 -16.52 -2.75 14.34
CA ARG A 119 -15.52 -1.83 14.90
C ARG A 119 -14.65 -1.25 13.79
N GLU A 120 -14.10 -2.09 12.91
CA GLU A 120 -13.17 -1.64 11.88
C GLU A 120 -13.82 -0.72 10.84
N THR A 121 -15.06 -0.98 10.45
CA THR A 121 -15.81 -0.05 9.59
C THR A 121 -16.10 1.29 10.28
N SER A 122 -16.27 1.30 11.60
CA SER A 122 -16.43 2.54 12.35
C SER A 122 -15.11 3.33 12.42
N PHE A 123 -13.99 2.65 12.66
CA PHE A 123 -12.65 3.24 12.63
C PHE A 123 -12.32 3.83 11.26
N PHE A 124 -12.59 3.09 10.19
CA PHE A 124 -12.41 3.55 8.82
C PHE A 124 -13.17 4.84 8.54
N THR A 125 -14.48 4.88 8.79
CA THR A 125 -15.28 6.08 8.50
C THR A 125 -14.95 7.27 9.41
N LEU A 126 -14.48 7.03 10.65
CA LEU A 126 -13.97 8.06 11.54
C LEU A 126 -12.67 8.69 11.01
N ASP A 127 -11.75 7.86 10.52
CA ASP A 127 -10.51 8.33 9.91
C ASP A 127 -10.77 9.01 8.55
N VAL A 128 -11.73 8.53 7.77
CA VAL A 128 -12.17 9.20 6.53
C VAL A 128 -12.72 10.58 6.84
N ILE A 129 -13.76 10.69 7.70
CA ILE A 129 -14.41 11.97 7.94
C ILE A 129 -13.44 12.98 8.57
N SER A 130 -12.53 12.52 9.42
CA SER A 130 -11.52 13.39 10.02
C SER A 130 -10.49 13.87 9.00
N LYS A 131 -10.02 12.99 8.12
CA LYS A 131 -9.11 13.35 7.05
C LYS A 131 -9.74 14.33 6.07
N VAL A 132 -10.93 14.05 5.54
CA VAL A 132 -11.57 14.92 4.54
C VAL A 132 -12.07 16.24 5.12
N ALA A 133 -12.52 16.25 6.38
CA ALA A 133 -13.07 17.45 7.00
C ALA A 133 -12.00 18.37 7.59
N PHE A 134 -10.92 17.80 8.12
CA PHE A 134 -9.90 18.54 8.88
C PHE A 134 -8.47 18.41 8.32
N GLY A 135 -8.25 17.63 7.26
CA GLY A 135 -6.94 17.39 6.63
C GLY A 135 -6.04 16.38 7.34
N THR A 136 -6.49 15.80 8.47
CA THR A 136 -5.71 14.81 9.24
C THR A 136 -6.63 13.74 9.81
N ALA A 137 -6.26 12.48 9.64
CA ALA A 137 -6.96 11.35 10.23
C ALA A 137 -6.77 11.32 11.76
N PHE A 138 -7.73 10.74 12.49
CA PHE A 138 -7.64 10.60 13.94
C PHE A 138 -6.77 9.43 14.39
N GLY A 139 -6.45 8.51 13.47
CA GLY A 139 -5.52 7.41 13.68
C GLY A 139 -6.16 6.21 14.37
N PHE A 140 -7.47 6.00 14.17
CA PHE A 140 -8.17 4.81 14.67
C PHE A 140 -7.64 3.53 14.00
N LEU A 141 -7.44 3.56 12.67
CA LEU A 141 -6.90 2.43 11.91
C LEU A 141 -5.44 2.15 12.24
N ASP A 142 -4.63 3.20 12.42
CA ASP A 142 -3.20 3.08 12.71
C ASP A 142 -2.97 2.43 14.10
N GLN A 143 -3.85 2.71 15.06
CA GLN A 143 -3.76 2.20 16.43
C GLN A 143 -4.55 0.90 16.65
N ASP A 144 -5.50 0.57 15.77
CA ASP A 144 -6.49 -0.50 15.96
C ASP A 144 -7.22 -0.36 17.32
N ASP A 145 -7.51 0.89 17.71
CA ASP A 145 -8.10 1.24 19.01
C ASP A 145 -8.99 2.49 18.89
N ASP A 146 -9.76 2.78 19.95
CA ASP A 146 -10.57 3.98 20.12
C ASP A 146 -9.86 5.00 21.04
N PRO A 147 -8.82 5.70 20.57
CA PRO A 147 -7.97 6.58 21.40
C PRO A 147 -8.76 7.72 22.08
N PHE A 148 -9.92 8.05 21.52
CA PHE A 148 -10.78 9.14 22.01
C PHE A 148 -11.98 8.64 22.83
N GLY A 149 -12.18 7.32 22.96
CA GLY A 149 -13.38 6.72 23.56
C GLY A 149 -14.67 7.11 22.82
N TYR A 150 -14.57 7.43 21.54
CA TYR A 150 -15.64 7.94 20.70
C TYR A 150 -16.80 6.95 20.57
N LEU A 151 -16.54 5.67 20.26
CA LEU A 151 -17.59 4.66 20.08
C LEU A 151 -18.36 4.44 21.38
N ALA A 152 -17.64 4.36 22.50
CA ALA A 152 -18.25 4.23 23.82
C ALA A 152 -19.13 5.45 24.18
N ASN A 153 -18.67 6.66 23.86
CA ASN A 153 -19.42 7.89 24.12
C ASN A 153 -20.68 8.00 23.22
N LEU A 154 -20.57 7.61 21.95
CA LEU A 154 -21.69 7.63 21.01
C LEU A 154 -22.80 6.65 21.46
N ALA A 155 -22.42 5.44 21.87
CA ALA A 155 -23.36 4.43 22.37
C ALA A 155 -24.15 4.91 23.61
N GLN A 156 -23.55 5.74 24.46
CA GLN A 156 -24.21 6.34 25.62
C GLN A 156 -25.15 7.50 25.24
N MET A 157 -24.85 8.24 24.17
CA MET A 157 -25.62 9.41 23.76
C MET A 157 -26.89 9.07 22.96
N LEU A 158 -26.83 8.07 22.08
CA LEU A 158 -27.92 7.74 21.15
C LEU A 158 -29.28 7.47 21.84
N PRO A 159 -29.37 6.70 22.96
CA PRO A 159 -30.62 6.49 23.66
C PRO A 159 -31.28 7.80 24.14
N ALA A 160 -30.48 8.75 24.60
CA ALA A 160 -30.99 10.05 25.06
C ALA A 160 -31.60 10.84 23.89
N ILE A 161 -30.89 10.91 22.75
CA ILE A 161 -31.39 11.58 21.53
C ILE A 161 -32.74 10.99 21.10
N ILE A 162 -32.89 9.67 21.13
CA ILE A 162 -34.15 9.00 20.78
C ILE A 162 -35.28 9.41 21.74
N VAL A 163 -35.04 9.39 23.05
CA VAL A 163 -36.04 9.76 24.06
C VAL A 163 -36.47 11.23 23.91
N PHE A 164 -35.52 12.16 23.81
CA PHE A 164 -35.82 13.59 23.62
C PHE A 164 -36.46 13.88 22.25
N GLY A 165 -36.15 13.10 21.22
CA GLY A 165 -36.77 13.23 19.90
C GLY A 165 -38.22 12.75 19.89
N VAL A 166 -38.54 11.66 20.59
CA VAL A 166 -39.93 11.17 20.72
C VAL A 166 -40.76 12.07 21.64
N TYR A 167 -40.20 12.43 22.80
CA TYR A 167 -40.85 13.29 23.80
C TYR A 167 -40.27 14.69 23.77
N THR A 168 -40.55 15.42 22.69
CA THR A 168 -39.97 16.75 22.44
C THR A 168 -40.21 17.76 23.57
N GLU A 169 -41.28 17.62 24.34
CA GLU A 169 -41.54 18.47 25.52
C GLU A 169 -40.49 18.32 26.62
N LEU A 170 -39.81 17.16 26.72
CA LEU A 170 -38.72 16.95 27.68
C LEU A 170 -37.53 17.86 27.38
N THR A 171 -37.38 18.36 26.15
CA THR A 171 -36.33 19.33 25.84
C THR A 171 -36.50 20.65 26.60
N ASN A 172 -37.70 20.95 27.10
CA ASN A 172 -37.93 22.12 27.96
C ASN A 172 -37.26 21.98 29.34
N ILE A 173 -37.01 20.75 29.81
CA ILE A 173 -36.27 20.48 31.07
C ILE A 173 -34.84 21.03 30.96
N MET A 174 -34.24 20.97 29.77
CA MET A 174 -32.88 21.47 29.52
C MET A 174 -32.76 23.00 29.67
N LYS A 175 -33.88 23.72 29.71
CA LYS A 175 -33.92 25.18 29.94
C LYS A 175 -33.90 25.54 31.43
N ILE A 176 -34.06 24.57 32.33
CA ILE A 176 -34.03 24.80 33.78
C ILE A 176 -32.60 25.18 34.20
N PRO A 177 -32.36 26.28 34.94
CA PRO A 177 -31.00 26.76 35.24
C PRO A 177 -30.06 25.72 35.87
N LEU A 178 -30.57 24.90 36.80
CA LEU A 178 -29.79 23.85 37.45
C LEU A 178 -29.39 22.73 36.48
N VAL A 179 -30.31 22.34 35.59
CA VAL A 179 -30.06 21.32 34.54
C VAL A 179 -29.09 21.88 33.50
N LYS A 180 -29.28 23.14 33.10
CA LYS A 180 -28.41 23.85 32.17
C LYS A 180 -26.96 23.90 32.68
N ALA A 181 -26.75 24.11 33.98
CA ALA A 181 -25.42 24.13 34.59
C ALA A 181 -24.72 22.75 34.60
N ALA A 182 -25.47 21.66 34.49
CA ALA A 182 -24.99 20.28 34.46
C ALA A 182 -24.82 19.71 33.04
N LEU A 183 -25.05 20.50 31.99
CA LEU A 183 -24.87 20.07 30.61
C LEU A 183 -23.38 19.91 30.26
N PRO A 184 -23.05 19.02 29.30
CA PRO A 184 -21.68 18.77 28.89
C PRO A 184 -20.95 20.05 28.46
N LYS A 185 -19.69 20.17 28.87
CA LYS A 185 -18.80 21.28 28.52
C LYS A 185 -17.67 20.79 27.65
N SER A 186 -17.15 21.65 26.77
CA SER A 186 -15.99 21.33 25.92
C SER A 186 -14.72 20.99 26.70
N THR A 187 -14.67 21.32 27.99
CA THR A 187 -13.59 20.99 28.92
C THR A 187 -13.72 19.61 29.56
N ASP A 188 -14.84 18.91 29.38
CA ASP A 188 -15.03 17.61 30.00
C ASP A 188 -14.15 16.55 29.33
N LYS A 189 -13.52 15.69 30.16
CA LYS A 189 -12.56 14.69 29.67
C LYS A 189 -13.22 13.40 29.15
N ARG A 190 -14.55 13.29 29.18
CA ARG A 190 -15.33 12.09 28.81
C ARG A 190 -16.67 12.49 28.18
N GLY A 191 -17.34 11.55 27.51
CA GLY A 191 -18.67 11.78 26.93
C GLY A 191 -18.69 12.82 25.81
N LEU A 192 -19.87 13.40 25.59
CA LEU A 192 -20.11 14.44 24.58
C LEU A 192 -19.20 15.66 24.74
N GLY A 193 -18.82 16.02 25.97
CA GLY A 193 -17.93 17.15 26.23
C GLY A 193 -16.51 16.95 25.69
N ARG A 194 -15.99 15.71 25.67
CA ARG A 194 -14.69 15.40 25.03
C ARG A 194 -14.76 15.59 23.51
N ALA A 195 -15.85 15.13 22.88
CA ALA A 195 -16.07 15.32 21.45
C ALA A 195 -16.23 16.82 21.09
N MET A 196 -16.89 17.59 21.96
CA MET A 196 -16.99 19.05 21.84
C MET A 196 -15.63 19.74 21.96
N GLY A 197 -14.79 19.36 22.93
CA GLY A 197 -13.43 19.89 23.09
C GLY A 197 -12.58 19.63 21.85
N PHE A 198 -12.64 18.41 21.34
CA PHE A 198 -11.95 18.03 20.11
C PHE A 198 -12.39 18.86 18.90
N ALA A 199 -13.70 18.98 18.67
CA ALA A 199 -14.26 19.81 17.61
C ALA A 199 -13.82 21.27 17.74
N ALA A 200 -13.85 21.82 18.96
CA ALA A 200 -13.41 23.17 19.24
C ALA A 200 -11.92 23.38 18.97
N ASP A 201 -11.06 22.40 19.27
CA ASP A 201 -9.62 22.50 19.01
C ASP A 201 -9.31 22.52 17.51
N ARG A 202 -9.99 21.68 16.71
CA ARG A 202 -9.87 21.68 15.23
C ARG A 202 -10.36 22.99 14.60
N VAL A 203 -11.34 23.64 15.20
CA VAL A 203 -11.80 24.95 14.72
C VAL A 203 -10.84 26.05 15.18
N ARG A 204 -10.42 26.04 16.45
CA ARG A 204 -9.59 27.11 17.04
C ARG A 204 -8.25 27.28 16.33
N GLU A 205 -7.59 26.18 15.95
CA GLU A 205 -6.33 26.22 15.18
C GLU A 205 -6.44 26.98 13.84
N ARG A 206 -7.66 27.18 13.32
CA ARG A 206 -7.93 27.89 12.06
C ARG A 206 -8.18 29.39 12.25
N PHE A 207 -8.50 29.80 13.47
CA PHE A 207 -8.78 31.19 13.84
C PHE A 207 -7.74 31.77 14.80
N ASP A 208 -6.68 31.03 15.11
CA ASP A 208 -5.58 31.50 15.95
C ASP A 208 -4.71 32.54 15.23
N HIS A 209 -3.79 33.18 15.97
CA HIS A 209 -2.88 34.23 15.50
C HIS A 209 -1.95 33.75 14.37
N LYS A 210 -1.70 32.43 14.30
CA LYS A 210 -1.04 31.74 13.19
C LYS A 210 -1.96 30.62 12.69
N PRO A 211 -2.89 30.94 11.76
CA PRO A 211 -3.91 29.99 11.36
C PRO A 211 -3.31 28.85 10.53
N VAL A 212 -3.71 27.61 10.85
CA VAL A 212 -3.34 26.43 10.07
C VAL A 212 -4.13 26.43 8.75
N ILE A 213 -3.44 26.57 7.62
CA ILE A 213 -4.06 26.57 6.30
C ILE A 213 -4.03 25.15 5.73
N ARG A 214 -5.21 24.63 5.38
CA ARG A 214 -5.37 23.35 4.66
C ARG A 214 -6.45 23.50 3.59
N GLN A 215 -6.47 22.57 2.64
CA GLN A 215 -7.54 22.47 1.66
C GLN A 215 -8.46 21.31 2.05
N ASP A 216 -9.41 21.58 2.96
CA ASP A 216 -10.36 20.62 3.50
C ASP A 216 -11.78 21.23 3.56
N MET A 217 -12.77 20.47 4.05
CA MET A 217 -14.14 20.97 4.18
C MET A 217 -14.21 22.20 5.12
N LEU A 218 -13.46 22.18 6.22
CA LEU A 218 -13.44 23.28 7.19
C LEU A 218 -12.96 24.58 6.54
N ALA A 219 -11.90 24.53 5.72
CA ALA A 219 -11.43 25.67 4.96
C ALA A 219 -12.46 26.19 3.95
N SER A 220 -13.21 25.30 3.28
CA SER A 220 -14.32 25.69 2.42
C SER A 220 -15.38 26.47 3.19
N PHE A 221 -15.80 25.96 4.35
CA PHE A 221 -16.82 26.64 5.16
C PHE A 221 -16.38 28.04 5.63
N ILE A 222 -15.11 28.19 6.01
CA ILE A 222 -14.53 29.48 6.36
C ILE A 222 -14.59 30.45 5.17
N ARG A 223 -14.21 30.00 3.96
CA ARG A 223 -14.29 30.81 2.73
C ARG A 223 -15.71 31.26 2.41
N HIS A 224 -16.70 30.41 2.69
CA HIS A 224 -18.12 30.73 2.51
C HIS A 224 -18.74 31.44 3.72
N GLY A 225 -17.92 31.91 4.67
CA GLY A 225 -18.32 32.84 5.72
C GLY A 225 -18.97 32.19 6.93
N LEU A 226 -18.70 30.92 7.24
CA LEU A 226 -19.07 30.36 8.54
C LEU A 226 -18.19 30.95 9.64
N THR A 227 -18.83 31.42 10.71
CA THR A 227 -18.15 31.94 11.90
C THR A 227 -17.54 30.81 12.72
N GLN A 228 -16.52 31.13 13.53
CA GLN A 228 -15.92 30.17 14.47
C GLN A 228 -16.99 29.46 15.33
N SER A 229 -17.97 30.20 15.82
CA SER A 229 -19.05 29.65 16.66
C SER A 229 -19.95 28.67 15.91
N GLU A 230 -20.28 28.96 14.64
CA GLU A 230 -21.04 28.03 13.79
C GLU A 230 -20.22 26.76 13.53
N LEU A 231 -18.93 26.91 13.22
CA LEU A 231 -18.03 25.80 12.90
C LEU A 231 -17.84 24.84 14.07
N GLU A 232 -17.78 25.31 15.32
CA GLU A 232 -17.67 24.44 16.50
C GLU A 232 -18.86 23.47 16.61
N SER A 233 -20.06 23.93 16.27
CA SER A 233 -21.30 23.13 16.30
C SER A 233 -21.41 22.20 15.08
N GLU A 234 -21.07 22.71 13.89
CA GLU A 234 -21.11 21.92 12.66
C GLU A 234 -20.03 20.84 12.63
N THR A 235 -18.82 21.10 13.14
CA THR A 235 -17.71 20.14 13.22
C THR A 235 -18.09 18.91 14.04
N LEU A 236 -18.72 19.12 15.20
CA LEU A 236 -19.22 18.01 16.02
C LEU A 236 -20.25 17.18 15.26
N THR A 237 -21.15 17.85 14.53
CA THR A 237 -22.17 17.21 13.71
C THR A 237 -21.56 16.42 12.55
N GLN A 238 -20.47 16.91 11.95
CA GLN A 238 -19.75 16.22 10.88
C GLN A 238 -19.14 14.91 11.35
N ILE A 239 -18.43 14.95 12.48
CA ILE A 239 -17.79 13.75 13.05
C ILE A 239 -18.86 12.70 13.33
N THR A 240 -19.98 13.08 13.96
CA THR A 240 -21.04 12.12 14.32
C THR A 240 -21.90 11.64 13.17
N ALA A 241 -22.40 12.55 12.33
CA ALA A 241 -23.27 12.16 11.23
C ALA A 241 -22.50 11.49 10.08
N GLY A 242 -21.26 11.92 9.83
CA GLY A 242 -20.43 11.44 8.72
C GLY A 242 -19.82 10.06 8.95
N SER A 243 -19.56 9.68 10.21
CA SER A 243 -18.99 8.37 10.54
C SER A 243 -20.05 7.28 10.68
N ASP A 244 -20.89 7.34 11.72
CA ASP A 244 -21.75 6.23 12.17
C ASP A 244 -22.79 5.79 11.12
N SER A 245 -23.32 6.74 10.34
CA SER A 245 -24.30 6.41 9.29
C SER A 245 -23.67 5.65 8.12
N THR A 246 -22.47 6.07 7.68
CA THR A 246 -21.71 5.38 6.63
C THR A 246 -21.18 4.04 7.13
N ALA A 247 -20.64 3.97 8.35
CA ALA A 247 -20.20 2.73 8.99
C ALA A 247 -21.34 1.72 9.07
N SER A 248 -22.54 2.17 9.46
CA SER A 248 -23.74 1.33 9.53
C SER A 248 -24.14 0.79 8.16
N ALA A 249 -24.09 1.61 7.10
CA ALA A 249 -24.36 1.15 5.75
C ALA A 249 -23.31 0.12 5.28
N LEU A 250 -22.03 0.40 5.51
CA LEU A 250 -20.92 -0.44 5.08
C LEU A 250 -20.94 -1.80 5.79
N ARG A 251 -21.02 -1.80 7.13
CA ARG A 251 -21.00 -3.04 7.93
C ARG A 251 -22.16 -3.96 7.60
N MET A 252 -23.36 -3.42 7.39
CA MET A 252 -24.52 -4.25 7.12
C MET A 252 -24.49 -4.78 5.69
N THR A 253 -24.06 -3.97 4.72
CA THR A 253 -23.84 -4.43 3.34
C THR A 253 -22.81 -5.56 3.30
N LEU A 254 -21.65 -5.38 3.94
CA LEU A 254 -20.60 -6.39 4.03
C LEU A 254 -21.07 -7.65 4.77
N HIS A 255 -21.84 -7.51 5.86
CA HIS A 255 -22.41 -8.64 6.60
C HIS A 255 -23.30 -9.51 5.72
N TYR A 256 -24.23 -8.91 4.97
CA TYR A 256 -25.13 -9.68 4.09
C TYR A 256 -24.39 -10.32 2.91
N ILE A 257 -23.37 -9.64 2.37
CA ILE A 257 -22.51 -10.21 1.31
C ILE A 257 -21.71 -11.39 1.86
N SER A 258 -21.00 -11.21 2.97
CA SER A 258 -20.07 -12.23 3.51
C SER A 258 -20.78 -13.47 4.05
N THR A 259 -22.03 -13.32 4.49
CA THR A 259 -22.87 -14.45 4.94
C THR A 259 -23.65 -15.12 3.82
N SER A 260 -23.48 -14.68 2.56
CA SER A 260 -24.20 -15.20 1.39
C SER A 260 -23.23 -15.57 0.25
N PRO A 261 -22.67 -16.80 0.24
CA PRO A 261 -21.66 -17.21 -0.74
C PRO A 261 -22.02 -16.93 -2.21
N PRO A 262 -23.26 -17.22 -2.69
CA PRO A 262 -23.62 -16.93 -4.09
C PRO A 262 -23.56 -15.44 -4.45
N ILE A 263 -23.86 -14.56 -3.48
CA ILE A 263 -23.81 -13.11 -3.69
C ILE A 263 -22.36 -12.64 -3.73
N LEU A 264 -21.52 -13.13 -2.81
CA LEU A 264 -20.09 -12.84 -2.79
C LEU A 264 -19.41 -13.30 -4.10
N GLU A 265 -19.63 -14.54 -4.52
CA GLU A 265 -19.07 -15.09 -5.75
C GLU A 265 -19.45 -14.27 -6.98
N ARG A 266 -20.72 -13.86 -7.08
CA ARG A 266 -21.20 -13.05 -8.20
C ARG A 266 -20.61 -11.64 -8.21
N LEU A 267 -20.45 -11.03 -7.04
CA LEU A 267 -19.81 -9.72 -6.91
C LEU A 267 -18.31 -9.79 -7.27
N LEU A 268 -17.61 -10.83 -6.81
CA LEU A 268 -16.23 -11.09 -7.21
C LEU A 268 -16.11 -11.38 -8.71
N ALA A 269 -17.05 -12.11 -9.31
CA ALA A 269 -17.05 -12.39 -10.75
C ALA A 269 -17.23 -11.12 -11.59
N GLU A 270 -18.14 -10.22 -11.20
CA GLU A 270 -18.29 -8.91 -11.84
C GLU A 270 -17.00 -8.09 -11.74
N ALA A 271 -16.43 -8.01 -10.54
CA ALA A 271 -15.23 -7.24 -10.29
C ALA A 271 -14.01 -7.78 -11.03
N ASN A 272 -13.76 -9.10 -10.97
CA ASN A 272 -12.68 -9.76 -11.69
C ASN A 272 -12.85 -9.63 -13.21
N GLY A 273 -14.10 -9.70 -13.70
CA GLY A 273 -14.42 -9.46 -15.12
C GLY A 273 -14.07 -8.04 -15.55
N ALA A 274 -14.42 -7.04 -14.74
CA ALA A 274 -14.11 -5.64 -15.00
C ALA A 274 -12.61 -5.32 -14.87
N ILE A 275 -11.89 -5.93 -13.92
CA ILE A 275 -10.42 -5.88 -13.83
C ILE A 275 -9.80 -6.43 -15.11
N LYS A 276 -10.22 -7.63 -15.56
CA LYS A 276 -9.74 -8.28 -16.78
C LYS A 276 -10.00 -7.43 -18.04
N ALA A 277 -11.09 -6.67 -18.04
CA ALA A 277 -11.44 -5.76 -19.12
C ALA A 277 -10.72 -4.39 -19.05
N GLY A 278 -9.88 -4.15 -18.04
CA GLY A 278 -9.20 -2.87 -17.83
C GLY A 278 -10.14 -1.72 -17.44
N GLN A 279 -11.31 -2.04 -16.86
CA GLN A 279 -12.35 -1.07 -16.48
C GLN A 279 -12.23 -0.60 -15.02
N ILE A 280 -11.36 -1.23 -14.23
CA ILE A 280 -11.08 -0.91 -12.83
C ILE A 280 -9.61 -0.53 -12.69
N SER A 281 -9.35 0.67 -12.16
CA SER A 281 -8.03 1.12 -11.73
C SER A 281 -7.57 0.34 -10.51
N ARG A 282 -6.26 0.09 -10.40
CA ARG A 282 -5.62 -0.55 -9.25
C ARG A 282 -4.40 0.29 -8.81
N PRO A 283 -3.94 0.21 -7.54
CA PRO A 283 -4.33 -0.75 -6.49
C PRO A 283 -5.73 -0.56 -5.91
N ILE A 284 -6.32 0.64 -6.01
CA ILE A 284 -7.67 1.00 -5.53
C ILE A 284 -8.54 1.49 -6.69
N ILE A 285 -9.80 1.02 -6.74
CA ILE A 285 -10.82 1.44 -7.70
C ILE A 285 -11.20 2.93 -7.58
N GLN A 286 -11.42 3.62 -8.70
CA GLN A 286 -11.99 4.98 -8.69
C GLN A 286 -13.52 4.94 -8.46
N ASP A 287 -14.08 5.96 -7.81
CA ASP A 287 -15.53 6.05 -7.58
C ASP A 287 -16.32 6.08 -8.89
N SER A 288 -15.78 6.74 -9.92
CA SER A 288 -16.34 6.80 -11.26
C SER A 288 -16.49 5.41 -11.89
N GLU A 289 -15.52 4.52 -11.67
CA GLU A 289 -15.47 3.13 -12.14
C GLU A 289 -16.41 2.24 -11.34
N ALA A 290 -16.38 2.34 -10.01
CA ALA A 290 -17.25 1.57 -9.10
C ALA A 290 -18.74 1.83 -9.37
N ARG A 291 -19.10 3.05 -9.80
CA ARG A 291 -20.47 3.41 -10.23
C ARG A 291 -20.93 2.69 -11.49
N GLN A 292 -20.01 2.20 -12.31
CA GLN A 292 -20.34 1.48 -13.55
C GLN A 292 -20.60 -0.02 -13.32
N LEU A 293 -20.32 -0.55 -12.13
CA LEU A 293 -20.47 -1.97 -11.78
C LEU A 293 -21.90 -2.27 -11.32
N PRO A 294 -22.78 -2.86 -12.17
CA PRO A 294 -24.22 -2.92 -11.87
C PRO A 294 -24.56 -3.76 -10.63
N TYR A 295 -23.85 -4.85 -10.38
CA TYR A 295 -24.09 -5.75 -9.26
C TYR A 295 -23.52 -5.19 -7.95
N LEU A 296 -22.38 -4.50 -7.96
CA LEU A 296 -21.90 -3.71 -6.83
C LEU A 296 -22.94 -2.64 -6.42
N GLN A 297 -23.47 -1.89 -7.40
CA GLN A 297 -24.52 -0.90 -7.15
C GLN A 297 -25.80 -1.55 -6.61
N ALA A 298 -26.13 -2.74 -7.08
CA ALA A 298 -27.26 -3.53 -6.58
C ALA A 298 -27.06 -3.95 -5.11
N CYS A 299 -25.87 -4.43 -4.74
CA CYS A 299 -25.52 -4.78 -3.37
C CYS A 299 -25.63 -3.58 -2.43
N ILE A 300 -25.06 -2.43 -2.81
CA ILE A 300 -25.11 -1.22 -1.99
C ILE A 300 -26.55 -0.74 -1.78
N LYS A 301 -27.36 -0.70 -2.85
CA LYS A 301 -28.79 -0.32 -2.76
C LYS A 301 -29.57 -1.30 -1.89
N GLU A 302 -29.29 -2.60 -2.00
CA GLU A 302 -29.96 -3.61 -1.18
C GLU A 302 -29.57 -3.52 0.30
N GLY A 303 -28.30 -3.21 0.60
CA GLY A 303 -27.83 -2.95 1.96
C GLY A 303 -28.55 -1.77 2.59
N LEU A 304 -28.61 -0.64 1.87
CA LEU A 304 -29.34 0.56 2.30
C LEU A 304 -30.85 0.33 2.45
N ARG A 305 -31.44 -0.54 1.62
CA ARG A 305 -32.86 -0.91 1.72
C ARG A 305 -33.14 -1.76 2.93
N ILE A 306 -32.44 -2.89 3.07
CA ILE A 306 -32.74 -3.86 4.12
C ILE A 306 -32.44 -3.30 5.52
N TYR A 307 -31.38 -2.49 5.60
CA TYR A 307 -30.92 -1.84 6.83
C TYR A 307 -30.65 -0.34 6.59
N PRO A 308 -31.69 0.50 6.59
CA PRO A 308 -31.53 1.94 6.43
C PRO A 308 -30.75 2.53 7.63
N PRO A 309 -29.65 3.28 7.41
CA PRO A 309 -28.80 3.75 8.51
C PRO A 309 -29.49 4.72 9.49
N VAL A 310 -30.44 5.51 9.00
CA VAL A 310 -31.18 6.49 9.81
C VAL A 310 -32.65 6.10 9.87
N THR A 311 -33.15 5.83 11.08
CA THR A 311 -34.54 5.36 11.30
C THR A 311 -35.35 6.23 12.26
N GLY A 312 -34.83 7.39 12.65
CA GLY A 312 -35.58 8.37 13.44
C GLY A 312 -36.77 8.95 12.68
N LEU A 313 -37.77 9.50 13.38
CA LEU A 313 -39.05 9.92 12.81
C LEU A 313 -38.95 11.05 11.77
N MET A 314 -37.94 11.91 11.84
CA MET A 314 -37.72 13.02 10.88
C MET A 314 -38.98 13.83 10.56
N ALA A 315 -39.76 14.14 11.61
CA ALA A 315 -41.10 14.66 11.47
C ALA A 315 -41.16 16.04 10.80
N LYS A 316 -42.11 16.20 9.88
CA LYS A 316 -42.47 17.48 9.25
C LYS A 316 -43.77 18.03 9.84
N MET A 317 -43.88 19.34 9.89
CA MET A 317 -45.09 20.05 10.30
C MET A 317 -45.99 20.31 9.09
N VAL A 318 -47.27 20.00 9.26
CA VAL A 318 -48.32 20.42 8.34
C VAL A 318 -48.43 21.96 8.34
N PRO A 319 -48.48 22.60 7.16
CA PRO A 319 -48.52 24.05 7.03
C PRO A 319 -49.76 24.71 7.66
N HIS A 320 -49.69 26.04 7.79
CA HIS A 320 -50.86 26.87 8.07
C HIS A 320 -51.93 26.69 6.97
N GLY A 321 -53.17 26.46 7.38
CA GLY A 321 -54.28 26.11 6.47
C GLY A 321 -54.48 24.61 6.27
N GLY A 322 -53.58 23.77 6.81
CA GLY A 322 -53.65 22.31 6.74
C GLY A 322 -53.10 21.75 5.41
N ALA A 323 -53.17 20.43 5.26
CA ALA A 323 -52.76 19.76 4.04
C ALA A 323 -53.67 18.57 3.73
N ILE A 324 -54.00 18.38 2.45
CA ILE A 324 -54.64 17.15 1.98
C ILE A 324 -53.57 16.07 1.83
N ILE A 325 -53.77 14.94 2.50
CA ILE A 325 -52.95 13.72 2.39
C ILE A 325 -53.83 12.57 1.87
N ASN A 326 -53.28 11.73 0.99
CA ASN A 326 -54.00 10.58 0.47
C ASN A 326 -53.79 9.38 1.38
N VAL A 327 -54.85 8.87 2.02
CA VAL A 327 -54.78 7.70 2.90
C VAL A 327 -55.56 6.57 2.24
N ASN A 328 -54.83 5.62 1.65
CA ASN A 328 -55.40 4.45 0.95
C ASN A 328 -56.41 4.83 -0.14
N GLY A 329 -56.07 5.81 -0.98
CA GLY A 329 -56.93 6.29 -2.08
C GLY A 329 -58.00 7.29 -1.65
N VAL A 330 -58.10 7.63 -0.36
CA VAL A 330 -59.05 8.61 0.17
C VAL A 330 -58.32 9.85 0.63
N ASP A 331 -58.69 11.00 0.08
CA ASP A 331 -58.15 12.28 0.53
C ASP A 331 -58.65 12.62 1.94
N LYS A 332 -57.70 12.90 2.83
CA LYS A 332 -57.94 13.28 4.23
C LYS A 332 -57.28 14.62 4.50
N PHE A 333 -57.97 15.44 5.29
CA PHE A 333 -57.43 16.72 5.74
C PHE A 333 -56.59 16.53 7.01
N ALA A 334 -55.30 16.86 6.92
CA ALA A 334 -54.42 16.98 8.07
C ALA A 334 -54.45 18.45 8.56
N PRO A 335 -54.87 18.72 9.81
CA PRO A 335 -54.94 20.08 10.32
C PRO A 335 -53.55 20.66 10.62
N THR A 336 -53.45 21.98 10.61
CA THR A 336 -52.24 22.72 11.03
C THR A 336 -51.76 22.27 12.40
N GLY A 337 -50.44 22.20 12.60
CA GLY A 337 -49.84 21.73 13.85
C GLY A 337 -49.70 20.20 13.94
N THR A 338 -50.24 19.45 12.98
CA THR A 338 -49.99 18.00 12.88
C THR A 338 -48.54 17.74 12.44
N GLN A 339 -47.87 16.84 13.13
CA GLN A 339 -46.57 16.29 12.76
C GLN A 339 -46.75 15.02 11.93
N ILE A 340 -45.96 14.87 10.87
CA ILE A 340 -45.91 13.67 10.04
C ILE A 340 -44.47 13.18 9.99
N GLY A 341 -44.18 12.10 10.70
CA GLY A 341 -42.92 11.37 10.64
C GLY A 341 -42.92 10.30 9.55
N TRP A 342 -41.73 9.87 9.16
CA TRP A 342 -41.58 8.73 8.26
C TRP A 342 -41.35 7.43 9.04
N ASN A 343 -41.82 6.31 8.49
CA ASN A 343 -41.41 4.96 8.88
C ASN A 343 -40.49 4.43 7.79
N SER A 344 -39.18 4.72 7.87
CA SER A 344 -38.23 4.23 6.87
C SER A 344 -38.20 2.71 6.82
N TRP A 345 -38.30 2.04 7.96
CA TRP A 345 -38.26 0.57 8.01
C TRP A 345 -39.40 -0.07 7.23
N GLY A 346 -40.63 0.44 7.41
CA GLY A 346 -41.81 -0.01 6.65
C GLY A 346 -41.76 0.42 5.18
N MET A 347 -41.30 1.64 4.89
CA MET A 347 -41.14 2.14 3.52
C MET A 347 -40.19 1.27 2.70
N MET A 348 -39.05 0.86 3.27
CA MET A 348 -38.07 0.00 2.60
C MET A 348 -38.50 -1.48 2.49
N ARG A 349 -39.69 -1.81 3.02
CA ARG A 349 -40.31 -3.14 3.02
C ARG A 349 -41.69 -3.12 2.36
N ASP A 350 -42.02 -2.10 1.60
CA ASP A 350 -43.29 -2.05 0.86
C ASP A 350 -43.27 -3.07 -0.30
N PRO A 351 -44.12 -4.12 -0.27
CA PRO A 351 -44.16 -5.12 -1.33
C PRO A 351 -44.70 -4.57 -2.66
N ASP A 352 -45.42 -3.44 -2.67
CA ASP A 352 -45.87 -2.77 -3.89
C ASP A 352 -44.69 -2.10 -4.64
N ILE A 353 -43.56 -1.89 -3.95
CA ILE A 353 -42.36 -1.24 -4.49
C ILE A 353 -41.27 -2.29 -4.71
N PHE A 354 -41.02 -3.12 -3.70
CA PHE A 354 -39.92 -4.09 -3.69
C PHE A 354 -40.39 -5.52 -3.93
N GLY A 355 -41.64 -5.77 -4.29
CA GLY A 355 -42.14 -7.13 -4.54
C GLY A 355 -42.28 -7.98 -3.28
N PRO A 356 -42.69 -9.25 -3.38
CA PRO A 356 -43.17 -10.03 -2.24
C PRO A 356 -42.08 -10.49 -1.26
N ASP A 357 -40.81 -10.46 -1.66
CA ASP A 357 -39.68 -11.00 -0.91
C ASP A 357 -38.87 -9.92 -0.16
N VAL A 358 -39.56 -8.91 0.36
CA VAL A 358 -38.93 -7.71 0.96
C VAL A 358 -38.00 -7.98 2.15
N GLU A 359 -38.16 -9.10 2.84
CA GLU A 359 -37.30 -9.47 3.98
C GLU A 359 -36.01 -10.19 3.57
N ILE A 360 -35.86 -10.55 2.30
CA ILE A 360 -34.68 -11.22 1.77
C ILE A 360 -33.70 -10.18 1.22
N TYR A 361 -32.43 -10.31 1.57
CA TYR A 361 -31.35 -9.55 0.92
C TYR A 361 -31.09 -10.17 -0.45
N ARG A 362 -31.60 -9.52 -1.51
CA ARG A 362 -31.48 -10.01 -2.90
C ARG A 362 -31.06 -8.88 -3.84
N PRO A 363 -29.75 -8.67 -4.05
CA PRO A 363 -29.23 -7.66 -4.98
C PRO A 363 -29.84 -7.76 -6.39
N GLU A 364 -30.16 -8.97 -6.87
CA GLU A 364 -30.76 -9.20 -8.20
C GLU A 364 -32.03 -8.39 -8.45
N ARG A 365 -32.75 -7.95 -7.41
CA ARG A 365 -33.94 -7.12 -7.61
C ARG A 365 -33.67 -5.84 -8.38
N TRP A 366 -32.45 -5.32 -8.26
CA TRP A 366 -32.01 -4.05 -8.83
C TRP A 366 -31.56 -4.18 -10.28
N LEU A 367 -31.44 -5.41 -10.79
CA LEU A 367 -31.09 -5.67 -12.17
C LEU A 367 -32.35 -5.78 -13.04
N PRO A 368 -32.29 -5.32 -14.30
CA PRO A 368 -33.39 -5.47 -15.23
C PRO A 368 -33.59 -6.94 -15.60
N LEU A 369 -34.84 -7.41 -15.55
CA LEU A 369 -35.20 -8.75 -16.02
C LEU A 369 -35.26 -8.82 -17.56
N ASP A 370 -35.62 -7.70 -18.18
CA ASP A 370 -35.67 -7.51 -19.63
C ASP A 370 -35.44 -6.02 -19.98
N ALA A 371 -35.44 -5.69 -21.28
CA ALA A 371 -35.24 -4.33 -21.77
C ALA A 371 -36.53 -3.47 -21.82
N SER A 372 -37.62 -3.91 -21.19
CA SER A 372 -38.91 -3.20 -21.24
C SER A 372 -38.88 -1.88 -20.46
N GLU A 373 -39.75 -0.95 -20.87
CA GLU A 373 -39.96 0.31 -20.14
C GLU A 373 -40.50 0.07 -18.72
N LYS A 374 -41.36 -0.94 -18.57
CA LYS A 374 -41.90 -1.35 -17.29
C LYS A 374 -40.81 -1.74 -16.29
N GLU A 375 -39.79 -2.47 -16.72
CA GLU A 375 -38.66 -2.83 -15.85
C GLU A 375 -37.78 -1.63 -15.51
N ARG A 376 -37.57 -0.71 -16.46
CA ARG A 376 -36.87 0.56 -16.17
C ARG A 376 -37.61 1.38 -15.12
N ASP A 377 -38.94 1.52 -15.25
CA ASP A 377 -39.78 2.25 -14.31
C ASP A 377 -39.81 1.59 -12.93
N ARG A 378 -39.86 0.25 -12.88
CA ARG A 378 -39.77 -0.53 -11.63
C ARG A 378 -38.47 -0.21 -10.88
N ILE A 379 -37.33 -0.30 -11.58
CA ILE A 379 -36.01 -0.04 -10.98
C ILE A 379 -35.85 1.43 -10.59
N ALA A 380 -36.34 2.37 -11.41
CA ALA A 380 -36.35 3.79 -11.10
C ALA A 380 -37.14 4.07 -9.81
N LYS A 381 -38.36 3.55 -9.69
CA LYS A 381 -39.20 3.71 -8.48
C LYS A 381 -38.54 3.15 -7.22
N MET A 382 -37.95 1.95 -7.30
CA MET A 382 -37.20 1.39 -6.16
C MET A 382 -35.97 2.25 -5.81
N THR A 383 -35.23 2.71 -6.83
CA THR A 383 -34.01 3.51 -6.64
C THR A 383 -34.32 4.86 -6.03
N GLU A 384 -35.38 5.53 -6.46
CA GLU A 384 -35.86 6.77 -5.86
C GLU A 384 -36.26 6.57 -4.39
N THR A 385 -36.96 5.47 -4.10
CA THR A 385 -37.44 5.15 -2.75
C THR A 385 -36.28 4.89 -1.78
N VAL A 386 -35.30 4.05 -2.16
CA VAL A 386 -34.08 3.85 -1.35
C VAL A 386 -33.25 5.12 -1.24
N GLY A 387 -33.25 5.95 -2.29
CA GLY A 387 -32.61 7.27 -2.26
C GLY A 387 -33.11 8.18 -1.14
N LEU A 388 -34.33 7.96 -0.62
CA LEU A 388 -34.87 8.71 0.51
C LEU A 388 -34.11 8.47 1.82
N CYS A 389 -33.27 7.42 1.93
CA CYS A 389 -32.28 7.27 3.00
C CYS A 389 -31.37 8.50 3.14
N PHE A 390 -31.13 9.22 2.05
CA PHE A 390 -30.37 10.46 2.03
C PHE A 390 -31.27 11.70 2.10
N GLY A 391 -32.55 11.58 2.47
CA GLY A 391 -33.51 12.69 2.41
C GLY A 391 -33.88 13.11 0.99
N TYR A 392 -34.65 14.20 0.86
CA TYR A 392 -35.14 14.68 -0.44
C TYR A 392 -35.23 16.21 -0.49
N GLY A 393 -35.17 16.76 -1.71
CA GLY A 393 -35.36 18.19 -1.97
C GLY A 393 -34.42 19.08 -1.14
N ARG A 394 -34.98 20.08 -0.45
CA ARG A 394 -34.19 21.05 0.33
C ARG A 394 -33.54 20.46 1.59
N PHE A 395 -33.94 19.25 1.98
CA PHE A 395 -33.43 18.55 3.17
C PHE A 395 -32.52 17.36 2.84
N GLY A 396 -32.10 17.20 1.59
CA GLY A 396 -31.19 16.11 1.20
C GLY A 396 -29.86 16.14 1.96
N CYS A 397 -29.27 14.99 2.24
CA CYS A 397 -28.01 14.84 2.94
C CYS A 397 -26.88 15.55 2.18
N LEU A 398 -26.12 16.40 2.87
CA LEU A 398 -24.93 17.06 2.31
C LEU A 398 -23.82 16.03 2.02
N GLY A 399 -23.64 15.07 2.92
CA GLY A 399 -22.62 14.02 2.81
C GLY A 399 -22.93 12.89 1.84
N ARG A 400 -24.04 12.95 1.07
CA ARG A 400 -24.43 11.85 0.15
C ARG A 400 -23.30 11.45 -0.80
N GLY A 401 -22.59 12.43 -1.35
CA GLY A 401 -21.48 12.18 -2.28
C GLY A 401 -20.35 11.38 -1.61
N VAL A 402 -19.93 11.82 -0.42
CA VAL A 402 -18.86 11.19 0.37
C VAL A 402 -19.26 9.79 0.81
N ALA A 403 -20.44 9.63 1.42
CA ALA A 403 -20.91 8.31 1.87
C ALA A 403 -21.08 7.31 0.72
N THR A 404 -21.56 7.77 -0.45
CA THR A 404 -21.69 6.89 -1.63
C THR A 404 -20.31 6.48 -2.16
N MET A 405 -19.34 7.40 -2.15
CA MET A 405 -17.96 7.13 -2.55
C MET A 405 -17.28 6.12 -1.60
N GLU A 406 -17.44 6.30 -0.29
CA GLU A 406 -16.98 5.34 0.71
C GLU A 406 -17.59 3.95 0.49
N LEU A 407 -18.91 3.85 0.26
CA LEU A 407 -19.58 2.57 0.00
C LEU A 407 -19.12 1.93 -1.31
N ASN A 408 -19.04 2.70 -2.39
CA ASN A 408 -18.61 2.23 -3.71
C ASN A 408 -17.22 1.61 -3.67
N LYS A 409 -16.29 2.24 -2.94
CA LYS A 409 -14.90 1.82 -2.88
C LYS A 409 -14.71 0.75 -1.82
N ALA A 410 -15.15 1.00 -0.59
CA ALA A 410 -14.89 0.10 0.54
C ALA A 410 -15.62 -1.24 0.44
N VAL A 411 -16.86 -1.31 -0.08
CA VAL A 411 -17.55 -2.60 -0.24
C VAL A 411 -16.74 -3.53 -1.14
N LEU A 412 -16.15 -2.99 -2.21
CA LEU A 412 -15.41 -3.76 -3.19
C LEU A 412 -13.96 -4.04 -2.74
N GLU A 413 -13.24 -3.05 -2.23
CA GLU A 413 -11.84 -3.24 -1.83
C GLU A 413 -11.70 -4.14 -0.59
N ASN A 414 -12.68 -4.17 0.32
CA ASN A 414 -12.67 -5.11 1.46
C ASN A 414 -12.93 -6.57 1.05
N ILE A 415 -13.31 -6.82 -0.20
CA ILE A 415 -13.54 -8.17 -0.75
C ILE A 415 -12.58 -8.50 -1.89
N LEU A 416 -11.94 -7.51 -2.51
CA LEU A 416 -10.94 -7.68 -3.55
C LEU A 416 -9.55 -7.83 -2.94
N ASN A 417 -8.86 -8.87 -3.37
CA ASN A 417 -7.44 -9.04 -3.10
C ASN A 417 -6.60 -8.41 -4.24
N SER A 418 -5.26 -8.43 -4.10
CA SER A 418 -4.29 -7.88 -5.06
C SER A 418 -4.59 -8.27 -6.53
N PRO A 419 -4.36 -7.37 -7.50
CA PRO A 419 -4.88 -7.50 -8.86
C PRO A 419 -4.14 -8.47 -9.79
N LEU A 420 -2.98 -9.03 -9.40
CA LEU A 420 -2.27 -10.07 -10.16
C LEU A 420 -2.31 -11.42 -9.45
N ASP A 421 -1.98 -11.42 -8.16
CA ASP A 421 -2.12 -12.57 -7.27
C ASP A 421 -2.71 -12.08 -5.95
N PRO A 422 -3.92 -12.56 -5.56
CA PRO A 422 -4.59 -12.12 -4.35
C PRO A 422 -3.81 -12.41 -3.06
N ASN A 423 -2.85 -13.33 -3.09
CA ASN A 423 -2.08 -13.75 -1.93
C ASN A 423 -0.81 -12.90 -1.74
N ILE A 424 -0.35 -12.18 -2.77
CA ILE A 424 0.81 -11.29 -2.70
C ILE A 424 0.36 -9.91 -2.20
N THR A 425 1.08 -9.37 -1.22
CA THR A 425 0.78 -8.07 -0.62
C THR A 425 1.77 -6.99 -1.08
N ILE A 426 1.32 -5.75 -1.11
CA ILE A 426 2.18 -4.57 -1.29
C ILE A 426 1.80 -3.51 -0.27
N ALA A 427 2.80 -2.93 0.39
CA ALA A 427 2.65 -1.81 1.30
C ALA A 427 3.75 -0.79 1.01
N TYR A 428 3.41 0.47 0.79
CA TYR A 428 4.38 1.51 0.48
C TYR A 428 3.99 2.85 1.09
N LYS A 429 4.98 3.75 1.19
CA LYS A 429 4.81 5.12 1.66
C LYS A 429 5.65 6.07 0.79
N HIS A 430 5.35 7.35 0.94
CA HIS A 430 6.23 8.43 0.51
C HIS A 430 7.13 8.82 1.68
N PRO A 431 8.45 8.63 1.59
CA PRO A 431 9.38 9.15 2.60
C PRO A 431 9.23 10.66 2.77
N ASP A 432 9.42 11.15 4.00
CA ASP A 432 9.40 12.58 4.29
C ASP A 432 10.50 13.30 3.48
N ALA A 433 10.24 14.55 3.10
CA ALA A 433 11.21 15.37 2.37
C ALA A 433 12.53 15.48 3.15
N GLY A 434 13.66 15.31 2.46
CA GLY A 434 15.00 15.28 3.05
C GLY A 434 15.48 13.89 3.51
N THR A 435 14.62 12.85 3.46
CA THR A 435 15.05 11.46 3.78
C THR A 435 16.10 10.95 2.79
N CYS A 436 15.97 11.31 1.52
CA CYS A 436 17.04 11.24 0.53
C CYS A 436 16.89 12.49 -0.35
N GLU A 437 17.81 13.44 -0.21
CA GLU A 437 17.75 14.72 -0.90
C GLU A 437 17.97 14.53 -2.40
N THR A 438 16.96 14.87 -3.20
CA THR A 438 16.97 14.70 -4.66
C THR A 438 17.22 16.04 -5.36
N ALA A 439 17.44 16.03 -6.68
CA ALA A 439 17.77 17.26 -7.40
C ALA A 439 16.63 18.27 -7.42
N PHE A 440 15.39 17.75 -7.41
CA PHE A 440 14.18 18.55 -7.40
C PHE A 440 13.22 18.04 -6.34
N SER A 441 12.62 18.95 -5.56
CA SER A 441 11.60 18.61 -4.56
C SER A 441 10.34 17.96 -5.14
N THR A 442 10.21 17.94 -6.47
CA THR A 442 9.12 17.28 -7.20
C THR A 442 9.39 15.81 -7.53
N GLN A 443 10.65 15.35 -7.45
CA GLN A 443 10.99 13.94 -7.66
C GLN A 443 10.37 13.11 -6.54
N LYS A 444 9.44 12.21 -6.91
CA LYS A 444 8.81 11.33 -5.95
C LYS A 444 9.72 10.18 -5.58
N GLN A 445 9.52 9.71 -4.35
CA GLN A 445 10.15 8.52 -3.81
C GLN A 445 9.08 7.63 -3.20
N TYR A 446 9.30 6.33 -3.31
CA TYR A 446 8.45 5.32 -2.70
C TYR A 446 9.33 4.30 -1.99
N THR A 447 9.03 4.03 -0.73
CA THR A 447 9.65 2.94 0.02
C THR A 447 8.57 2.00 0.52
N GLY A 448 8.88 0.72 0.63
CA GLY A 448 7.87 -0.25 1.03
C GLY A 448 8.32 -1.69 0.94
N TYR A 449 7.33 -2.56 1.03
CA TYR A 449 7.48 -4.00 1.02
C TYR A 449 6.55 -4.64 0.01
N ILE A 450 7.05 -5.65 -0.69
CA ILE A 450 6.23 -6.65 -1.37
C ILE A 450 6.36 -7.97 -0.60
N GLY A 451 5.22 -8.49 -0.15
CA GLY A 451 5.15 -9.70 0.67
C GLY A 451 4.66 -10.89 -0.16
N LEU A 452 5.53 -11.88 -0.35
CA LEU A 452 5.21 -13.18 -0.93
C LEU A 452 4.94 -14.18 0.20
N PRO A 453 3.77 -14.81 0.26
CA PRO A 453 3.50 -15.87 1.22
C PRO A 453 4.33 -17.14 0.92
N PRO A 454 4.42 -18.09 1.86
CA PRO A 454 4.97 -19.41 1.58
C PRO A 454 4.35 -20.05 0.34
N TYR A 455 5.19 -20.75 -0.42
CA TYR A 455 4.86 -21.51 -1.62
C TYR A 455 4.45 -20.66 -2.83
N THR A 456 4.76 -19.35 -2.83
CA THR A 456 4.45 -18.49 -3.98
C THR A 456 5.25 -18.88 -5.23
N ILE A 457 6.49 -19.32 -5.06
CA ILE A 457 7.41 -19.65 -6.15
C ILE A 457 7.48 -21.16 -6.46
N GLU A 458 6.40 -21.90 -6.20
CA GLU A 458 6.31 -23.32 -6.57
C GLU A 458 6.68 -23.55 -8.05
N PRO A 459 7.39 -24.64 -8.37
CA PRO A 459 7.65 -25.83 -7.55
C PRO A 459 8.83 -25.72 -6.56
N ILE A 460 9.51 -24.58 -6.48
CA ILE A 460 10.63 -24.37 -5.55
C ILE A 460 10.13 -24.42 -4.10
N GLN A 461 10.84 -25.14 -3.22
CA GLN A 461 10.46 -25.32 -1.82
C GLN A 461 10.69 -24.05 -0.98
N GLN A 462 9.78 -23.09 -1.11
CA GLN A 462 9.80 -21.82 -0.39
C GLN A 462 8.77 -21.85 0.75
N ASN A 463 9.12 -22.41 1.91
CA ASN A 463 8.17 -22.65 3.02
C ASN A 463 8.11 -21.52 4.07
N TYR A 464 8.61 -20.34 3.75
CA TYR A 464 8.71 -19.15 4.61
C TYR A 464 7.99 -17.96 3.98
N SER A 465 7.85 -16.82 4.64
CA SER A 465 7.39 -15.58 3.98
C SER A 465 8.58 -14.80 3.42
N ILE A 466 8.41 -14.12 2.29
CA ILE A 466 9.41 -13.19 1.76
C ILE A 466 8.82 -11.80 1.82
N ASN A 467 9.36 -10.91 2.66
CA ASN A 467 8.99 -9.49 2.64
C ASN A 467 10.16 -8.69 2.06
N THR A 468 10.10 -8.41 0.77
CA THR A 468 11.18 -7.72 0.04
C THR A 468 11.02 -6.21 0.15
N PHE A 469 12.00 -5.54 0.75
CA PHE A 469 12.05 -4.08 0.81
C PHE A 469 12.51 -3.48 -0.52
N PHE A 470 11.96 -2.32 -0.86
CA PHE A 470 12.39 -1.54 -2.01
C PHE A 470 12.45 -0.05 -1.71
N TRP A 471 13.34 0.63 -2.43
CA TRP A 471 13.37 2.09 -2.51
C TRP A 471 13.38 2.51 -3.97
N PHE A 472 12.33 3.23 -4.38
CA PHE A 472 12.20 3.80 -5.71
C PHE A 472 12.42 5.31 -5.68
N VAL A 473 13.13 5.83 -6.69
CA VAL A 473 13.29 7.27 -6.92
C VAL A 473 13.04 7.61 -8.39
N GLU A 474 12.21 8.63 -8.62
CA GLU A 474 11.92 9.14 -9.95
C GLU A 474 13.15 9.75 -10.65
N ALA A 475 13.16 9.63 -11.98
CA ALA A 475 14.11 10.36 -12.80
C ALA A 475 13.96 11.89 -12.65
N ARG A 476 15.06 12.63 -12.81
CA ARG A 476 15.11 14.10 -12.74
C ARG A 476 14.22 14.78 -13.78
N GLN A 477 14.03 14.14 -14.94
CA GLN A 477 13.29 14.72 -16.06
C GLN A 477 12.33 13.67 -16.64
N VAL A 478 11.07 14.07 -16.78
CA VAL A 478 10.01 13.28 -17.42
C VAL A 478 9.96 11.82 -16.89
N PRO A 479 9.77 11.63 -15.58
CA PRO A 479 9.83 10.29 -14.97
C PRO A 479 8.83 9.30 -15.58
N GLU A 480 7.69 9.76 -16.10
CA GLU A 480 6.71 8.91 -16.78
C GLU A 480 7.19 8.39 -18.15
N ALA A 481 8.19 9.03 -18.75
CA ALA A 481 8.81 8.61 -20.00
C ALA A 481 10.21 8.02 -19.81
N ALA A 482 10.84 8.21 -18.65
CA ALA A 482 12.15 7.66 -18.36
C ALA A 482 12.11 6.11 -18.30
N PRO A 483 13.20 5.42 -18.69
CA PRO A 483 13.31 3.99 -18.48
C PRO A 483 13.27 3.65 -16.98
N LEU A 484 13.02 2.38 -16.67
CA LEU A 484 13.12 1.84 -15.32
C LEU A 484 14.43 1.05 -15.21
N THR A 485 15.28 1.39 -14.25
CA THR A 485 16.50 0.66 -13.95
C THR A 485 16.36 0.02 -12.58
N ILE A 486 16.47 -1.31 -12.56
CA ILE A 486 16.55 -2.11 -11.35
C ILE A 486 18.02 -2.21 -10.96
N TRP A 487 18.31 -2.01 -9.68
CA TRP A 487 19.65 -2.11 -9.13
C TRP A 487 19.74 -3.17 -8.05
N LEU A 488 20.77 -4.03 -8.16
CA LEU A 488 21.10 -5.10 -7.22
C LEU A 488 22.59 -5.06 -6.85
N ASN A 489 22.93 -4.83 -5.58
CA ASN A 489 24.32 -5.05 -5.12
C ASN A 489 24.61 -6.55 -4.96
N GLY A 490 25.88 -6.89 -4.72
CA GLY A 490 26.35 -8.26 -4.51
C GLY A 490 27.35 -8.39 -3.36
N GLY A 491 28.01 -9.54 -3.19
CA GLY A 491 27.61 -10.60 -2.26
C GLY A 491 26.15 -11.07 -2.33
N PRO A 492 25.85 -12.39 -2.30
CA PRO A 492 24.48 -12.87 -2.39
C PRO A 492 23.58 -12.38 -1.25
N GLY A 493 24.16 -11.88 -0.15
CA GLY A 493 23.44 -11.30 0.98
C GLY A 493 23.59 -9.79 1.14
N SER A 494 24.05 -9.05 0.12
CA SER A 494 24.37 -7.62 0.23
C SER A 494 23.19 -6.73 -0.16
N SER A 495 22.94 -5.69 0.64
CA SER A 495 21.83 -4.76 0.42
C SER A 495 22.07 -3.82 -0.76
N SER A 496 21.01 -3.54 -1.53
CA SER A 496 21.03 -2.55 -2.60
C SER A 496 21.12 -1.10 -2.08
N MET A 497 20.97 -0.90 -0.77
CA MET A 497 21.18 0.41 -0.15
C MET A 497 22.65 0.83 -0.18
N VAL A 498 23.60 -0.12 -0.31
CA VAL A 498 25.01 0.17 -0.58
C VAL A 498 25.13 1.01 -1.85
N GLY A 499 24.65 0.50 -2.98
CA GLY A 499 24.73 1.18 -4.26
C GLY A 499 23.86 2.43 -4.33
N MET A 500 22.75 2.46 -3.58
CA MET A 500 21.93 3.66 -3.46
C MET A 500 22.72 4.82 -2.82
N PHE A 501 23.40 4.60 -1.70
CA PHE A 501 24.05 5.69 -0.95
C PHE A 501 25.52 5.90 -1.27
N ASN A 502 26.23 4.90 -1.81
CA ASN A 502 27.67 4.98 -2.09
C ASN A 502 28.02 4.99 -3.58
N GLU A 503 27.12 4.56 -4.47
CA GLU A 503 27.45 4.41 -5.90
C GLU A 503 26.54 5.22 -6.83
N VAL A 504 25.40 4.65 -7.24
CA VAL A 504 24.61 5.14 -8.38
C VAL A 504 23.38 5.95 -8.00
N GLY A 505 22.99 5.95 -6.72
CA GLY A 505 21.75 6.59 -6.28
C GLY A 505 21.76 8.11 -6.32
N PRO A 506 20.60 8.72 -6.01
CA PRO A 506 20.38 10.15 -6.20
C PRO A 506 20.95 11.02 -5.07
N CYS A 507 21.28 10.43 -3.92
CA CYS A 507 21.76 11.14 -2.75
C CYS A 507 22.90 10.37 -2.06
N GLU A 508 23.61 11.06 -1.18
CA GLU A 508 24.64 10.47 -0.33
C GLU A 508 24.49 10.97 1.11
N VAL A 509 24.95 10.15 2.06
CA VAL A 509 24.87 10.48 3.48
C VAL A 509 26.10 11.26 3.90
N LEU A 510 25.89 12.34 4.64
CA LEU A 510 26.94 13.15 5.24
C LEU A 510 26.67 13.39 6.71
N GLN A 511 27.74 13.61 7.46
CA GLN A 511 27.66 14.06 8.84
C GLN A 511 27.25 15.55 8.89
N THR A 512 26.26 15.87 9.72
CA THR A 512 25.75 17.22 9.92
C THR A 512 26.50 17.96 11.04
N ASN A 513 26.38 19.29 11.09
CA ASN A 513 27.12 20.14 12.05
C ASN A 513 26.81 19.85 13.54
N ASP A 514 25.67 19.22 13.82
CA ASP A 514 25.24 18.79 15.15
C ASP A 514 25.75 17.39 15.53
N GLY A 515 26.58 16.77 14.67
CA GLY A 515 27.13 15.43 14.86
C GLY A 515 26.21 14.30 14.42
N GLY A 516 25.00 14.61 13.91
CA GLY A 516 24.08 13.64 13.31
C GLY A 516 24.42 13.31 11.85
N TYR A 517 23.49 12.66 11.15
CA TYR A 517 23.59 12.37 9.73
C TYR A 517 22.38 12.90 8.97
N GLY A 518 22.63 13.41 7.77
CA GLY A 518 21.60 13.80 6.81
C GLY A 518 22.00 13.39 5.40
N THR A 519 21.18 13.74 4.42
CA THR A 519 21.49 13.45 3.01
C THR A 519 21.72 14.72 2.22
N GLN A 520 22.55 14.61 1.18
CA GLN A 520 22.67 15.62 0.14
C GLN A 520 22.51 15.00 -1.24
N LEU A 521 22.13 15.83 -2.21
CA LEU A 521 22.06 15.45 -3.62
C LEU A 521 23.42 14.97 -4.15
N ARG A 522 23.42 13.81 -4.82
CA ARG A 522 24.53 13.36 -5.66
C ARG A 522 24.41 13.94 -7.06
N MET A 523 25.37 14.79 -7.46
CA MET A 523 25.34 15.45 -8.77
C MET A 523 25.31 14.48 -9.96
N TRP A 524 25.97 13.32 -9.83
CA TRP A 524 26.14 12.32 -10.89
C TRP A 524 25.31 11.04 -10.69
N GLY A 525 24.25 11.09 -9.88
CA GLY A 525 23.32 9.97 -9.71
C GLY A 525 22.66 9.55 -11.03
N TRP A 526 22.28 8.28 -11.12
CA TRP A 526 21.66 7.69 -12.32
C TRP A 526 20.20 8.11 -12.53
N ASP A 527 19.61 8.74 -11.51
CA ASP A 527 18.30 9.39 -11.57
C ASP A 527 18.25 10.48 -12.65
N ARG A 528 19.41 10.93 -13.15
CA ARG A 528 19.50 11.82 -14.32
C ARG A 528 18.90 11.25 -15.60
N SER A 529 18.88 9.91 -15.74
CA SER A 529 18.55 9.24 -17.00
C SER A 529 17.48 8.16 -16.85
N SER A 530 17.21 7.70 -15.63
CA SER A 530 16.30 6.58 -15.37
C SER A 530 15.55 6.76 -14.06
N ASN A 531 14.34 6.22 -13.99
CA ASN A 531 13.76 5.88 -12.69
C ASN A 531 14.59 4.74 -12.09
N LEU A 532 14.89 4.82 -10.79
CA LEU A 532 15.74 3.85 -10.10
C LEU A 532 14.91 3.06 -9.10
N LEU A 533 15.03 1.73 -9.15
CA LEU A 533 14.41 0.80 -8.20
C LEU A 533 15.49 -0.05 -7.55
N PHE A 534 15.79 0.25 -6.28
CA PHE A 534 16.71 -0.52 -5.45
C PHE A 534 15.93 -1.59 -4.70
N ILE A 535 16.42 -2.83 -4.71
CA ILE A 535 15.72 -3.99 -4.13
C ILE A 535 16.66 -4.69 -3.17
N ASP A 536 16.26 -4.82 -1.91
CA ASP A 536 16.97 -5.66 -0.94
C ASP A 536 16.55 -7.12 -1.13
N GLN A 537 17.30 -7.86 -1.93
CA GLN A 537 17.02 -9.26 -2.21
C GLN A 537 18.31 -10.08 -2.07
N PRO A 538 18.22 -11.37 -1.70
CA PRO A 538 17.01 -12.14 -1.36
C PRO A 538 16.49 -11.82 0.05
N ASN A 539 15.58 -12.63 0.56
CA ASN A 539 15.05 -12.49 1.92
C ASN A 539 16.17 -12.50 2.98
N GLU A 540 16.00 -11.78 4.09
CA GLU A 540 17.03 -11.49 5.12
C GLU A 540 18.14 -10.48 4.75
N VAL A 541 18.10 -9.87 3.57
CA VAL A 541 19.06 -8.82 3.17
C VAL A 541 18.53 -7.44 3.52
N GLY A 542 19.38 -6.55 4.05
CA GLY A 542 19.01 -5.14 4.25
C GLY A 542 17.81 -4.98 5.17
N PHE A 543 16.74 -4.41 4.62
CA PHE A 543 15.45 -4.29 5.32
C PHE A 543 14.48 -5.43 5.04
N SER A 544 14.83 -6.41 4.20
CA SER A 544 13.99 -7.56 3.84
C SER A 544 14.02 -8.65 4.89
N TYR A 545 12.87 -9.30 5.12
CA TYR A 545 12.72 -10.25 6.22
C TYR A 545 11.64 -11.31 5.99
N ASP A 546 11.79 -12.48 6.60
CA ASP A 546 10.71 -13.46 6.72
C ASP A 546 9.78 -13.12 7.89
N VAL A 547 10.36 -12.98 9.08
CA VAL A 547 9.69 -12.72 10.36
C VAL A 547 10.52 -11.69 11.11
N ALA A 548 9.86 -10.63 11.57
CA ALA A 548 10.49 -9.62 12.41
C ALA A 548 10.62 -10.13 13.86
N MET A 549 11.84 -10.18 14.39
CA MET A 549 12.18 -10.62 15.75
C MET A 549 13.11 -9.63 16.46
N ASN A 550 13.07 -9.57 17.79
CA ASN A 550 13.82 -8.58 18.57
C ASN A 550 15.15 -9.14 19.05
N GLY A 551 16.26 -8.58 18.58
CA GLY A 551 17.59 -9.10 18.87
C GLY A 551 18.63 -8.01 19.07
N SER A 552 19.88 -8.44 19.22
CA SER A 552 21.03 -7.56 19.40
C SER A 552 22.08 -7.82 18.32
N LEU A 553 22.46 -6.78 17.58
CA LEU A 553 23.53 -6.81 16.59
C LEU A 553 24.87 -6.49 17.25
N ASP A 554 25.82 -7.41 17.16
CA ASP A 554 27.23 -7.22 17.52
C ASP A 554 27.94 -6.51 16.35
N LEU A 555 28.22 -5.22 16.52
CA LEU A 555 28.84 -4.37 15.49
C LEU A 555 30.29 -4.78 15.16
N LEU A 556 30.94 -5.57 16.02
CA LEU A 556 32.31 -6.04 15.78
C LEU A 556 32.34 -7.35 14.98
N ARG A 557 31.32 -8.20 15.16
CA ARG A 557 31.22 -9.51 14.48
C ARG A 557 30.23 -9.53 13.32
N ASP A 558 29.44 -8.48 13.16
CA ASP A 558 28.30 -8.40 12.25
C ASP A 558 27.36 -9.61 12.40
N GLN A 559 27.02 -9.92 13.66
CA GLN A 559 26.19 -11.07 14.03
C GLN A 559 25.03 -10.65 14.93
N ILE A 560 23.84 -11.19 14.63
CA ILE A 560 22.62 -10.97 15.41
C ILE A 560 22.43 -12.12 16.39
N PHE A 561 22.04 -11.81 17.62
CA PHE A 561 21.80 -12.79 18.68
C PHE A 561 20.38 -12.73 19.25
N GLU A 562 19.78 -13.90 19.48
CA GLU A 562 18.40 -14.09 19.95
C GLU A 562 18.26 -15.17 21.04
N PRO A 563 17.46 -14.91 22.11
CA PRO A 563 17.04 -13.56 22.54
C PRO A 563 18.29 -12.72 22.82
N SER A 564 18.19 -11.37 22.85
CA SER A 564 19.32 -10.44 23.05
C SER A 564 20.38 -11.07 23.95
N ALA A 565 21.53 -11.43 23.36
CA ALA A 565 22.49 -12.31 24.02
C ALA A 565 22.78 -11.84 25.45
N GLU A 566 22.92 -12.78 26.39
CA GLU A 566 23.69 -12.49 27.60
C GLU A 566 25.04 -11.94 27.12
N ARG A 567 25.27 -10.66 27.39
CA ARG A 567 26.49 -9.93 27.01
C ARG A 567 27.68 -10.80 27.35
N LYS A 568 28.34 -11.39 26.34
CA LYS A 568 29.53 -12.20 26.59
C LYS A 568 30.57 -11.25 27.17
N GLY A 569 31.12 -11.63 28.32
CA GLY A 569 31.96 -10.79 29.16
C GLY A 569 33.04 -9.97 28.44
N ASP A 570 33.38 -8.86 29.08
CA ASP A 570 34.46 -7.89 28.78
C ASP A 570 34.26 -6.91 27.61
N GLN A 571 33.22 -7.03 26.77
CA GLN A 571 32.97 -6.08 25.67
C GLN A 571 32.07 -4.89 26.08
N PRO A 572 32.38 -3.64 25.66
CA PRO A 572 31.58 -2.45 25.98
C PRO A 572 30.17 -2.47 25.38
N ASP A 573 29.20 -1.90 26.11
CA ASP A 573 27.79 -1.84 25.72
C ASP A 573 27.53 -1.19 24.35
N PHE A 574 28.37 -0.23 23.92
CA PHE A 574 28.19 0.47 22.65
C PHE A 574 28.48 -0.40 21.42
N LEU A 575 29.08 -1.59 21.58
CA LEU A 575 29.30 -2.54 20.49
C LEU A 575 28.05 -3.36 20.14
N TYR A 576 27.00 -3.27 20.95
CA TYR A 576 25.75 -3.98 20.75
C TYR A 576 24.64 -3.00 20.40
N ARG A 577 23.91 -3.29 19.31
CA ARG A 577 22.76 -2.49 18.87
C ARG A 577 21.50 -3.33 18.98
N GLU A 578 20.69 -3.03 19.98
CA GLU A 578 19.35 -3.62 20.11
C GLU A 578 18.44 -3.13 18.97
N GLY A 579 17.62 -4.04 18.45
CA GLY A 579 16.74 -3.74 17.33
C GLY A 579 15.80 -4.89 17.01
N THR A 580 15.13 -4.76 15.88
CA THR A 580 14.30 -5.81 15.29
C THR A 580 14.96 -6.28 14.00
N PHE A 581 15.09 -7.58 13.77
CA PHE A 581 15.79 -8.19 12.63
C PHE A 581 14.97 -9.33 12.01
N SER A 582 15.42 -9.89 10.87
CA SER A 582 14.84 -11.12 10.29
C SER A 582 15.12 -12.36 11.15
N SER A 583 14.58 -13.55 10.85
CA SER A 583 14.75 -14.76 11.68
C SER A 583 16.17 -15.36 11.75
N THR A 584 17.12 -14.83 10.98
CA THR A 584 18.56 -15.17 11.03
C THR A 584 18.85 -16.65 10.81
N THR A 585 18.19 -17.27 9.82
CA THR A 585 18.43 -18.68 9.50
C THR A 585 18.65 -18.91 8.00
N PRO A 586 19.65 -19.74 7.62
CA PRO A 586 19.90 -20.02 6.20
C PRO A 586 18.74 -20.71 5.47
N ASN A 587 17.75 -21.24 6.22
CA ASN A 587 16.61 -21.96 5.65
C ASN A 587 15.45 -21.05 5.22
N THR A 588 15.47 -19.77 5.60
CA THR A 588 14.40 -18.78 5.31
C THR A 588 14.83 -17.75 4.27
N THR A 589 15.75 -18.14 3.40
CA THR A 589 16.22 -17.33 2.29
C THR A 589 16.52 -18.20 1.07
N ALA A 590 16.72 -17.56 -0.09
CA ALA A 590 17.17 -18.25 -1.28
C ALA A 590 18.57 -18.82 -1.02
N ASN A 591 18.85 -20.01 -1.54
CA ASN A 591 20.17 -20.62 -1.47
C ASN A 591 20.80 -20.80 -2.87
N THR A 592 20.12 -20.41 -3.95
CA THR A 592 20.67 -20.34 -5.30
C THR A 592 20.23 -19.08 -6.02
N THR A 593 21.00 -18.68 -7.04
CA THR A 593 20.69 -17.52 -7.88
C THR A 593 19.37 -17.71 -8.64
N ASP A 594 19.05 -18.92 -9.10
CA ASP A 594 17.78 -19.23 -9.78
C ASP A 594 16.54 -19.03 -8.88
N ILE A 595 16.65 -19.42 -7.61
CA ILE A 595 15.56 -19.22 -6.64
C ILE A 595 15.35 -17.73 -6.35
N ALA A 596 16.43 -16.97 -6.23
CA ALA A 596 16.37 -15.52 -6.05
C ALA A 596 15.76 -14.82 -7.28
N ALA A 597 16.04 -15.33 -8.49
CA ALA A 597 15.45 -14.84 -9.74
C ALA A 597 13.92 -15.03 -9.76
N ALA A 598 13.44 -16.21 -9.34
CA ALA A 598 12.02 -16.52 -9.25
C ALA A 598 11.30 -15.58 -8.28
N ALA A 599 11.83 -15.38 -7.07
CA ALA A 599 11.24 -14.45 -6.10
C ALA A 599 11.22 -13.00 -6.64
N THR A 600 12.31 -12.56 -7.26
CA THR A 600 12.43 -11.20 -7.82
C THR A 600 11.49 -11.00 -9.02
N TRP A 601 11.20 -12.04 -9.80
CA TRP A 601 10.17 -11.97 -10.84
C TRP A 601 8.80 -11.65 -10.25
N HIS A 602 8.35 -12.37 -9.22
CA HIS A 602 7.06 -12.09 -8.58
C HIS A 602 7.03 -10.71 -7.91
N PHE A 603 8.15 -10.28 -7.32
CA PHE A 603 8.31 -8.91 -6.86
C PHE A 603 8.06 -7.91 -8.00
N LEU A 604 8.75 -8.08 -9.13
CA LEU A 604 8.69 -7.13 -10.24
C LEU A 604 7.32 -7.10 -10.91
N GLN A 605 6.68 -8.26 -11.07
CA GLN A 605 5.30 -8.37 -11.54
C GLN A 605 4.35 -7.54 -10.67
N THR A 606 4.47 -7.70 -9.35
CA THR A 606 3.65 -6.97 -8.37
C THR A 606 3.93 -5.47 -8.41
N TRP A 607 5.22 -5.09 -8.45
CA TRP A 607 5.62 -3.69 -8.47
C TRP A 607 5.14 -2.98 -9.74
N LEU A 608 5.35 -3.57 -10.91
CA LEU A 608 4.90 -3.02 -12.20
C LEU A 608 3.37 -2.94 -12.33
N ALA A 609 2.63 -3.78 -11.60
CA ALA A 609 1.17 -3.68 -11.51
C ALA A 609 0.70 -2.57 -10.56
N ALA A 610 1.42 -2.37 -9.44
CA ALA A 610 1.08 -1.35 -8.46
C ALA A 610 1.47 0.06 -8.92
N PHE A 611 2.51 0.18 -9.75
CA PHE A 611 3.00 1.45 -10.29
C PHE A 611 2.94 1.49 -11.83
N PRO A 612 1.74 1.41 -12.43
CA PRO A 612 1.58 1.31 -13.88
C PRO A 612 2.11 2.54 -14.65
N GLN A 613 2.24 3.70 -14.00
CA GLN A 613 2.82 4.91 -14.59
C GLN A 613 4.32 4.81 -14.85
N TYR A 614 5.02 3.93 -14.13
CA TYR A 614 6.42 3.60 -14.38
C TYR A 614 6.55 2.25 -15.09
N ASN A 615 5.41 1.66 -15.50
CA ASN A 615 5.40 0.43 -16.27
C ASN A 615 5.76 0.73 -17.73
N PRO A 616 6.92 0.23 -18.19
CA PRO A 616 7.43 0.52 -19.53
C PRO A 616 6.50 0.08 -20.69
N ALA A 617 5.61 -0.89 -20.45
CA ALA A 617 4.65 -1.41 -21.43
C ALA A 617 3.36 -0.56 -21.58
N ARG A 618 3.17 0.50 -20.78
CA ARG A 618 1.93 1.32 -20.75
C ARG A 618 2.20 2.83 -20.81
N ARG A 619 2.84 3.33 -21.88
CA ARG A 619 3.00 4.79 -22.09
C ARG A 619 1.72 5.41 -22.67
N VAL A 620 1.00 6.22 -21.88
CA VAL A 620 -0.38 6.68 -22.19
C VAL A 620 -0.45 7.97 -23.05
N ASN A 621 0.62 8.74 -23.26
CA ASN A 621 0.52 10.05 -23.94
C ASN A 621 1.74 10.46 -24.78
N VAL A 622 2.02 9.75 -25.88
CA VAL A 622 2.95 10.25 -26.91
C VAL A 622 2.16 10.71 -28.14
N THR A 623 1.96 12.02 -28.27
CA THR A 623 1.36 12.68 -29.45
C THR A 623 2.38 12.88 -30.56
N SER A 624 3.07 11.82 -30.99
CA SER A 624 3.93 11.88 -32.18
C SER A 624 3.39 10.96 -33.28
N ASN A 625 2.91 11.57 -34.35
CA ASN A 625 2.80 10.91 -35.64
C ASN A 625 4.20 10.48 -36.10
N LEU A 626 4.58 9.24 -35.82
CA LEU A 626 5.44 8.37 -36.63
C LEU A 626 5.48 7.01 -35.92
N PHE A 627 5.02 5.99 -36.63
CA PHE A 627 5.10 4.60 -36.21
C PHE A 627 6.57 4.18 -36.06
N THR A 628 7.11 4.19 -34.83
CA THR A 628 7.96 3.11 -34.34
C THR A 628 7.44 2.66 -32.97
N ALA A 629 7.18 1.37 -32.86
CA ALA A 629 6.70 0.71 -31.67
C ALA A 629 7.85 0.50 -30.69
N ASP A 630 8.35 1.57 -30.08
CA ASP A 630 9.39 1.43 -29.04
C ASP A 630 8.75 1.48 -27.65
N GLU A 631 8.45 0.28 -27.18
CA GLU A 631 8.21 -0.08 -25.78
C GLU A 631 9.26 0.61 -24.90
N ALA A 632 8.90 1.19 -23.75
CA ALA A 632 9.95 1.44 -22.76
C ALA A 632 10.48 0.07 -22.30
N GLY A 633 11.78 -0.03 -22.06
CA GLY A 633 12.39 -1.21 -21.48
C GLY A 633 12.85 -1.04 -20.04
N VAL A 634 13.00 -2.19 -19.39
CA VAL A 634 13.61 -2.36 -18.07
C VAL A 634 15.10 -2.61 -18.25
N ASN A 635 15.93 -1.85 -17.55
CA ASN A 635 17.36 -2.14 -17.43
C ASN A 635 17.59 -2.88 -16.12
N LEU A 636 18.32 -4.00 -16.16
CA LEU A 636 18.75 -4.71 -14.96
C LEU A 636 20.24 -4.44 -14.75
N PHE A 637 20.59 -3.75 -13.69
CA PHE A 637 21.98 -3.54 -13.30
C PHE A 637 22.28 -4.24 -11.99
N ALA A 638 23.42 -4.91 -11.96
CA ALA A 638 23.90 -5.58 -10.77
C ALA A 638 25.41 -5.43 -10.59
N GLU A 639 25.89 -5.54 -9.35
CA GLU A 639 27.30 -5.30 -8.99
C GLU A 639 27.92 -6.47 -8.22
N SER A 640 29.23 -6.74 -8.38
CA SER A 640 29.95 -7.78 -7.62
C SER A 640 29.39 -9.19 -7.85
N TYR A 641 28.79 -9.83 -6.84
CA TYR A 641 28.01 -11.06 -7.04
C TYR A 641 26.85 -10.89 -8.03
N GLY A 642 26.50 -9.65 -8.36
CA GLY A 642 25.65 -9.28 -9.49
C GLY A 642 26.11 -9.82 -10.85
N GLY A 643 27.37 -10.23 -11.00
CA GLY A 643 27.81 -11.04 -12.16
C GLY A 643 27.13 -12.40 -12.26
N LYS A 644 26.56 -12.92 -11.16
CA LYS A 644 25.68 -14.09 -11.09
C LYS A 644 24.22 -13.70 -11.25
N TYR A 645 23.74 -12.74 -10.45
CA TYR A 645 22.35 -12.29 -10.50
C TYR A 645 21.95 -11.76 -11.87
N GLY A 646 22.73 -10.84 -12.45
CA GLY A 646 22.40 -10.14 -13.69
C GLY A 646 22.04 -11.09 -14.85
N PRO A 647 22.94 -12.01 -15.25
CA PRO A 647 22.68 -12.95 -16.33
C PRO A 647 21.49 -13.89 -16.06
N VAL A 648 21.45 -14.51 -14.87
CA VAL A 648 20.43 -15.51 -14.51
C VAL A 648 19.05 -14.86 -14.37
N PHE A 649 18.94 -13.73 -13.69
CA PHE A 649 17.67 -13.01 -13.52
C PHE A 649 17.14 -12.55 -14.87
N ALA A 650 18.01 -11.97 -15.70
CA ALA A 650 17.60 -11.49 -17.01
C ALA A 650 17.11 -12.64 -17.90
N ARG A 651 17.81 -13.77 -17.91
CA ARG A 651 17.38 -14.95 -18.65
C ARG A 651 16.06 -15.48 -18.11
N TYR A 652 15.91 -15.60 -16.80
CA TYR A 652 14.68 -16.06 -16.17
C TYR A 652 13.50 -15.17 -16.56
N PHE A 653 13.64 -13.84 -16.44
CA PHE A 653 12.60 -12.89 -16.83
C PHE A 653 12.21 -13.00 -18.31
N ASP A 654 13.19 -13.14 -19.20
CA ASP A 654 12.95 -13.34 -20.63
C ASP A 654 12.21 -14.65 -20.92
N GLN A 655 12.60 -15.75 -20.25
CA GLN A 655 11.88 -17.03 -20.33
C GLN A 655 10.45 -16.95 -19.80
N GLN A 656 10.21 -16.22 -18.69
CA GLN A 656 8.83 -16.01 -18.21
C GLN A 656 8.00 -15.21 -19.23
N ASN A 657 8.60 -14.23 -19.91
CA ASN A 657 7.94 -13.53 -21.01
C ASN A 657 7.62 -14.47 -22.19
N ASP A 658 8.51 -15.38 -22.55
CA ASP A 658 8.27 -16.41 -23.59
C ASP A 658 7.12 -17.36 -23.21
N LEU A 659 7.12 -17.86 -21.97
CA LEU A 659 6.04 -18.68 -21.42
C LEU A 659 4.71 -17.93 -21.39
N ARG A 660 4.74 -16.62 -21.18
CA ARG A 660 3.56 -15.78 -21.28
C ARG A 660 3.12 -15.60 -22.73
N ALA A 661 4.05 -15.39 -23.67
CA ALA A 661 3.77 -15.18 -25.08
C ALA A 661 3.17 -16.43 -25.74
N ASN A 662 3.62 -17.62 -25.35
CA ASN A 662 3.10 -18.90 -25.85
C ASN A 662 1.82 -19.37 -25.12
N GLY A 663 1.40 -18.68 -24.07
CA GLY A 663 0.17 -18.95 -23.32
C GLY A 663 0.29 -19.96 -22.18
N THR A 664 1.49 -20.48 -21.88
CA THR A 664 1.74 -21.31 -20.69
C THR A 664 1.55 -20.51 -19.40
N LEU A 665 2.04 -19.27 -19.36
CA LEU A 665 1.73 -18.34 -18.28
C LEU A 665 0.51 -17.48 -18.64
N PRO A 666 -0.48 -17.39 -17.73
CA PRO A 666 -1.74 -16.69 -18.00
C PRO A 666 -1.54 -15.17 -18.09
N ALA A 667 -1.88 -14.62 -19.25
CA ALA A 667 -1.77 -13.19 -19.56
C ALA A 667 -2.59 -12.26 -18.66
N ASN A 668 -3.60 -12.78 -17.96
CA ASN A 668 -4.48 -12.03 -17.06
C ASN A 668 -3.94 -11.91 -15.63
N SER A 669 -2.93 -12.69 -15.24
CA SER A 669 -2.26 -12.60 -13.93
C SER A 669 -0.75 -12.38 -14.05
N THR A 670 -0.26 -12.06 -15.26
CA THR A 670 1.13 -11.72 -15.52
C THR A 670 1.24 -10.54 -16.49
N LEU A 671 2.18 -9.65 -16.24
CA LEU A 671 2.57 -8.51 -17.05
C LEU A 671 3.74 -8.88 -17.95
N ALA A 672 3.66 -8.48 -19.21
CA ALA A 672 4.81 -8.48 -20.09
C ALA A 672 5.64 -7.22 -19.83
N PHE A 673 6.96 -7.37 -19.72
CA PHE A 673 7.90 -6.26 -19.78
C PHE A 673 9.13 -6.68 -20.59
N LYS A 674 9.76 -5.74 -21.29
CA LYS A 674 10.94 -6.03 -22.09
C LYS A 674 12.21 -5.65 -21.34
N LEU A 675 13.14 -6.58 -21.22
CA LEU A 675 14.51 -6.26 -20.79
C LEU A 675 15.25 -5.57 -21.93
N GLU A 676 15.74 -4.36 -21.67
CA GLU A 676 16.43 -3.53 -22.65
C GLU A 676 17.95 -3.64 -22.55
N SER A 677 18.45 -3.77 -21.32
CA SER A 677 19.85 -4.00 -21.07
C SER A 677 20.10 -4.73 -19.76
N VAL A 678 21.22 -5.44 -19.71
CA VAL A 678 21.82 -6.02 -18.51
C VAL A 678 23.18 -5.38 -18.32
N GLY A 679 23.35 -4.67 -17.22
CA GLY A 679 24.63 -4.09 -16.83
C GLY A 679 25.23 -4.84 -15.64
N ILE A 680 26.50 -5.17 -15.74
CA ILE A 680 27.25 -5.85 -14.69
C ILE A 680 28.44 -4.96 -14.35
N ILE A 681 28.44 -4.43 -13.13
CA ILE A 681 29.50 -3.57 -12.60
C ILE A 681 30.40 -4.39 -11.69
N ASN A 682 31.71 -4.40 -11.92
CA ASN A 682 32.67 -5.13 -11.11
C ASN A 682 32.21 -6.56 -10.81
N GLY A 683 31.62 -7.26 -11.79
CA GLY A 683 30.88 -8.48 -11.52
C GLY A 683 31.69 -9.76 -11.66
N MET A 684 31.48 -10.73 -10.77
CA MET A 684 32.02 -12.08 -10.95
C MET A 684 31.07 -12.93 -11.79
N VAL A 685 31.36 -13.11 -13.08
CA VAL A 685 30.47 -13.86 -14.00
C VAL A 685 30.73 -15.36 -13.94
N ASP A 686 31.98 -15.81 -14.16
CA ASP A 686 32.33 -17.23 -14.14
C ASP A 686 33.66 -17.47 -13.41
N ASP A 687 33.57 -18.20 -12.29
CA ASP A 687 34.65 -18.56 -11.39
C ASP A 687 35.71 -19.44 -12.08
N ALA A 688 35.32 -20.33 -12.99
CA ALA A 688 36.26 -21.16 -13.75
C ALA A 688 37.20 -20.31 -14.62
N ILE A 689 36.82 -19.07 -14.92
CA ILE A 689 37.65 -18.11 -15.65
C ILE A 689 38.30 -17.13 -14.67
N GLN A 690 37.53 -16.58 -13.73
CA GLN A 690 38.00 -15.55 -12.80
C GLN A 690 39.16 -16.05 -11.93
N PHE A 691 39.05 -17.27 -11.37
CA PHE A 691 40.05 -17.80 -10.45
C PHE A 691 41.45 -17.92 -11.08
N GLY A 692 41.51 -18.28 -12.37
CA GLY A 692 42.78 -18.36 -13.10
C GLY A 692 43.48 -17.02 -13.28
N THR A 693 42.76 -15.90 -13.15
CA THR A 693 43.31 -14.55 -13.35
C THR A 693 43.83 -13.88 -12.08
N TYR A 694 43.42 -14.34 -10.89
CA TYR A 694 43.83 -13.73 -9.63
C TYR A 694 45.35 -13.72 -9.40
N PRO A 695 46.08 -14.83 -9.62
CA PRO A 695 47.51 -14.84 -9.35
C PRO A 695 48.25 -13.83 -10.24
N ASP A 696 47.85 -13.75 -11.52
CA ASP A 696 48.44 -12.84 -12.48
C ASP A 696 48.11 -11.38 -12.17
N PHE A 697 46.88 -11.07 -11.77
CA PHE A 697 46.53 -9.69 -11.40
C PHE A 697 47.24 -9.27 -10.10
N ALA A 698 47.34 -10.15 -9.11
CA ALA A 698 48.02 -9.87 -7.85
C ALA A 698 49.52 -9.59 -8.03
N TYR A 699 50.18 -10.25 -9.00
CA TYR A 699 51.61 -10.04 -9.27
C TYR A 699 51.88 -9.00 -10.37
N ASN A 700 51.02 -8.92 -11.39
CA ASN A 700 51.24 -8.19 -12.64
C ASN A 700 49.98 -7.44 -13.10
N ASN A 701 49.62 -6.38 -12.36
CA ASN A 701 48.53 -5.45 -12.68
C ASN A 701 49.04 -4.17 -13.36
N THR A 702 48.09 -3.33 -13.81
CA THR A 702 48.32 -2.04 -14.48
C THR A 702 49.00 -0.98 -13.61
N TYR A 703 49.10 -1.21 -12.30
CA TYR A 703 49.69 -0.30 -11.33
C TYR A 703 51.13 -0.67 -10.94
N GLY A 704 51.64 -1.81 -11.42
CA GLY A 704 52.99 -2.29 -11.08
C GLY A 704 53.13 -2.73 -9.62
N ILE A 705 52.01 -3.01 -8.94
CA ILE A 705 51.98 -3.48 -7.56
C ILE A 705 52.17 -5.00 -7.56
N GLN A 706 53.16 -5.49 -6.81
CA GLN A 706 53.37 -6.93 -6.58
C GLN A 706 52.79 -7.29 -5.22
N ALA A 707 51.48 -7.52 -5.16
CA ALA A 707 50.76 -7.83 -3.93
C ALA A 707 51.15 -9.20 -3.34
N ILE A 708 51.67 -10.10 -4.18
CA ILE A 708 52.20 -11.41 -3.81
C ILE A 708 53.59 -11.62 -4.42
N SER A 709 54.36 -12.59 -3.91
CA SER A 709 55.65 -12.93 -4.51
C SER A 709 55.49 -13.73 -5.81
N GLN A 710 56.53 -13.77 -6.65
CA GLN A 710 56.52 -14.60 -7.86
C GLN A 710 56.35 -16.09 -7.55
N THR A 711 56.88 -16.55 -6.41
CA THR A 711 56.70 -17.92 -5.94
C THR A 711 55.24 -18.19 -5.58
N ASP A 712 54.59 -17.27 -4.86
CA ASP A 712 53.17 -17.39 -4.50
C ASP A 712 52.28 -17.36 -5.73
N GLN A 713 52.59 -16.51 -6.72
CA GLN A 713 51.90 -16.48 -8.00
C GLN A 713 51.94 -17.87 -8.68
N LEU A 714 53.13 -18.45 -8.85
CA LEU A 714 53.29 -19.76 -9.50
C LEU A 714 52.61 -20.89 -8.72
N ASN A 715 52.66 -20.84 -7.38
CA ASN A 715 51.98 -21.81 -6.53
C ASN A 715 50.45 -21.69 -6.65
N SER A 716 49.90 -20.48 -6.63
CA SER A 716 48.46 -20.24 -6.81
C SER A 716 47.96 -20.66 -8.19
N LEU A 717 48.75 -20.43 -9.25
CA LEU A 717 48.45 -20.96 -10.60
C LEU A 717 48.42 -22.50 -10.59
N GLY A 718 49.37 -23.14 -9.90
CA GLY A 718 49.36 -24.59 -9.70
C GLY A 718 48.13 -25.08 -8.93
N MET A 719 47.69 -24.35 -7.89
CA MET A 719 46.44 -24.62 -7.14
C MET A 719 45.17 -24.40 -7.97
N PHE A 720 45.27 -23.72 -9.10
CA PHE A 720 44.15 -23.53 -10.00
C PHE A 720 44.04 -24.66 -11.05
N ASP A 721 45.11 -24.89 -11.83
CA ASP A 721 45.07 -25.68 -13.07
C ASP A 721 45.71 -27.09 -12.97
N SER A 722 46.34 -27.44 -11.84
CA SER A 722 46.90 -28.81 -11.72
C SER A 722 45.79 -29.86 -11.55
N PRO A 723 46.02 -31.13 -11.94
CA PRO A 723 45.05 -32.19 -11.77
C PRO A 723 44.54 -32.33 -10.32
N GLY A 724 43.22 -32.43 -10.16
CA GLY A 724 42.51 -32.54 -8.87
C GLY A 724 42.36 -31.23 -8.09
N GLN A 725 42.78 -30.10 -8.66
CA GLN A 725 42.72 -28.79 -8.01
C GLN A 725 41.43 -28.02 -8.37
N CYS A 726 41.44 -26.70 -8.19
CA CYS A 726 40.24 -25.86 -8.31
C CYS A 726 39.48 -26.08 -9.62
N LEU A 727 40.13 -25.99 -10.79
CA LEU A 727 39.45 -26.11 -12.09
C LEU A 727 38.79 -27.49 -12.30
N ASP A 728 39.47 -28.57 -11.92
CA ASP A 728 38.92 -29.94 -12.00
C ASP A 728 37.71 -30.12 -11.07
N ARG A 729 37.74 -29.51 -9.87
CA ARG A 729 36.62 -29.56 -8.91
C ARG A 729 35.42 -28.78 -9.42
N ILE A 730 35.64 -27.59 -9.98
CA ILE A 730 34.59 -26.82 -10.66
C ILE A 730 33.97 -27.65 -11.78
N THR A 731 34.80 -28.28 -12.60
CA THR A 731 34.35 -29.12 -13.72
C THR A 731 33.49 -30.30 -13.23
N ASN A 732 33.92 -30.99 -12.15
CA ASN A 732 33.15 -32.10 -11.57
C ASN A 732 31.80 -31.65 -11.00
N CYS A 733 31.76 -30.51 -10.31
CA CYS A 733 30.51 -29.88 -9.86
C CYS A 733 29.56 -29.64 -11.04
N ARG A 734 30.04 -29.00 -12.12
CA ARG A 734 29.22 -28.67 -13.29
C ARG A 734 28.74 -29.92 -14.05
N ILE A 735 29.56 -30.98 -14.12
CA ILE A 735 29.14 -32.27 -14.69
C ILE A 735 28.00 -32.88 -13.86
N ALA A 736 28.12 -32.88 -12.54
CA ALA A 736 27.08 -33.39 -11.65
C ALA A 736 25.79 -32.57 -11.74
N MET A 737 25.91 -31.24 -11.74
CA MET A 737 24.78 -30.31 -11.91
C MET A 737 24.01 -30.61 -13.20
N ASN A 738 24.70 -30.63 -14.35
CA ASN A 738 24.04 -30.94 -15.63
C ASN A 738 23.39 -32.34 -15.68
N ALA A 739 23.86 -33.28 -14.85
CA ALA A 739 23.33 -34.63 -14.81
C ALA A 739 22.13 -34.79 -13.86
N THR A 740 22.09 -34.05 -12.75
CA THR A 740 21.12 -34.31 -11.66
C THR A 740 20.34 -33.10 -11.17
N ASP A 741 20.86 -31.87 -11.30
CA ASP A 741 20.21 -30.60 -10.92
C ASP A 741 20.32 -29.60 -12.11
N PRO A 742 19.75 -29.94 -13.29
CA PRO A 742 19.85 -29.08 -14.48
C PRO A 742 19.05 -27.77 -14.36
N GLU A 743 18.10 -27.69 -13.44
CA GLU A 743 17.30 -26.50 -13.11
C GLU A 743 18.02 -25.50 -12.20
N GLY A 744 19.05 -25.94 -11.47
CA GLY A 744 19.84 -25.06 -10.59
C GLY A 744 19.16 -24.71 -9.27
N TYR A 745 18.13 -25.47 -8.84
CA TYR A 745 17.40 -25.19 -7.59
C TYR A 745 18.15 -25.64 -6.34
N GLY A 746 19.21 -26.44 -6.48
CA GLY A 746 20.05 -26.83 -5.35
C GLY A 746 19.35 -27.76 -4.37
N ASP A 747 18.45 -28.61 -4.85
CA ASP A 747 17.74 -29.62 -4.08
C ASP A 747 18.43 -31.00 -4.09
N VAL A 748 19.51 -31.16 -4.88
CA VAL A 748 20.31 -32.40 -4.94
C VAL A 748 21.56 -32.30 -4.05
N ALA A 749 21.45 -32.83 -2.83
CA ALA A 749 22.52 -32.79 -1.83
C ALA A 749 23.89 -33.32 -2.32
N ALA A 750 23.91 -34.39 -3.13
CA ALA A 750 25.17 -34.94 -3.64
C ALA A 750 25.90 -33.99 -4.60
N THR A 751 25.13 -33.24 -5.41
CA THR A 751 25.68 -32.21 -6.32
C THR A 751 26.08 -30.97 -5.54
N ASN A 752 25.25 -30.53 -4.60
CA ASN A 752 25.57 -29.41 -3.70
C ASN A 752 26.90 -29.62 -3.00
N GLN A 753 27.16 -30.84 -2.48
CA GLN A 753 28.44 -31.16 -1.82
C GLN A 753 29.64 -30.97 -2.76
N LEU A 754 29.55 -31.46 -4.01
CA LEU A 754 30.63 -31.30 -4.99
C LEU A 754 30.89 -29.83 -5.31
N CYS A 755 29.83 -29.02 -5.39
CA CYS A 755 29.92 -27.61 -5.70
C CYS A 755 30.41 -26.77 -4.51
N GLU A 756 29.93 -27.04 -3.30
CA GLU A 756 30.43 -26.44 -2.07
C GLU A 756 31.92 -26.76 -1.86
N ASP A 757 32.31 -28.03 -2.01
CA ASP A 757 33.71 -28.46 -1.90
C ASP A 757 34.60 -27.74 -2.92
N ALA A 758 34.12 -27.56 -4.15
CA ALA A 758 34.83 -26.81 -5.18
C ALA A 758 34.99 -25.34 -4.78
N GLN A 759 33.90 -24.70 -4.32
CA GLN A 759 33.90 -23.29 -3.92
C GLN A 759 34.88 -23.02 -2.78
N LEU A 760 34.83 -23.84 -1.73
CA LEU A 760 35.71 -23.70 -0.57
C LEU A 760 37.17 -23.96 -0.95
N TRP A 761 37.44 -24.97 -1.79
CA TRP A 761 38.81 -25.28 -2.20
C TRP A 761 39.45 -24.16 -3.03
N CYS A 762 38.68 -23.55 -3.94
CA CYS A 762 39.18 -22.51 -4.82
C CYS A 762 39.64 -21.24 -4.08
N GLN A 763 39.18 -21.00 -2.84
CA GLN A 763 39.66 -19.90 -2.00
C GLN A 763 41.17 -19.96 -1.72
N ASN A 764 41.78 -21.15 -1.79
CA ASN A 764 43.23 -21.30 -1.63
C ASN A 764 44.03 -20.55 -2.71
N VAL A 765 43.45 -20.34 -3.90
CA VAL A 765 44.11 -19.62 -5.00
C VAL A 765 44.36 -18.16 -4.63
N THR A 766 43.43 -17.54 -3.90
CA THR A 766 43.48 -16.12 -3.52
C THR A 766 44.05 -15.88 -2.12
N ALA A 767 44.23 -16.93 -1.32
CA ALA A 767 44.72 -16.83 0.06
C ALA A 767 46.03 -16.04 0.21
N PRO A 768 47.05 -16.15 -0.69
CA PRO A 768 48.27 -15.35 -0.57
C PRO A 768 48.04 -13.84 -0.68
N TYR A 769 47.06 -13.39 -1.47
CA TYR A 769 46.73 -11.96 -1.58
C TYR A 769 46.22 -11.42 -0.24
N TYR A 770 45.22 -12.08 0.34
CA TYR A 770 44.63 -11.69 1.62
C TYR A 770 45.64 -11.74 2.77
N ALA A 771 46.58 -12.71 2.75
CA ALA A 771 47.64 -12.80 3.74
C ALA A 771 48.60 -11.59 3.73
N ASN A 772 48.71 -10.87 2.61
CA ASN A 772 49.52 -9.66 2.48
C ASN A 772 48.74 -8.37 2.83
N GLY A 773 47.47 -8.46 3.20
CA GLY A 773 46.69 -7.36 3.77
C GLY A 773 46.31 -6.23 2.79
N TYR A 774 46.32 -6.50 1.48
CA TYR A 774 45.80 -5.56 0.48
C TYR A 774 44.28 -5.56 0.47
N ASP A 775 43.68 -4.42 0.15
CA ASP A 775 42.23 -4.29 0.00
C ASP A 775 41.75 -5.04 -1.26
N PRO A 776 40.76 -5.95 -1.17
CA PRO A 776 40.24 -6.67 -2.33
C PRO A 776 39.48 -5.79 -3.33
N TYR A 777 38.95 -4.63 -2.92
CA TYR A 777 38.18 -3.72 -3.78
C TYR A 777 39.06 -2.63 -4.41
N ASP A 778 40.24 -2.37 -3.84
CA ASP A 778 41.25 -1.48 -4.41
C ASP A 778 42.68 -1.96 -4.08
N ILE A 779 43.34 -2.62 -5.04
CA ILE A 779 44.70 -3.16 -4.88
C ILE A 779 45.75 -2.09 -4.52
N ARG A 780 45.45 -0.80 -4.69
CA ARG A 780 46.35 0.31 -4.35
C ARG A 780 46.35 0.60 -2.85
N GLN A 781 45.46 -0.02 -2.09
CA GLN A 781 45.24 0.22 -0.67
C GLN A 781 45.53 -1.03 0.18
N HIS A 782 45.82 -0.81 1.46
CA HIS A 782 45.95 -1.84 2.48
C HIS A 782 44.81 -1.71 3.48
N LEU A 783 44.37 -2.83 4.05
CA LEU A 783 43.35 -2.85 5.08
C LEU A 783 43.91 -2.37 6.45
N PRO A 784 43.10 -1.67 7.27
CA PRO A 784 41.71 -1.26 7.02
C PRO A 784 41.63 -0.04 6.07
N SER A 785 40.70 -0.10 5.11
CA SER A 785 40.42 0.98 4.16
C SER A 785 39.27 1.87 4.67
N PRO A 786 39.33 3.20 4.47
CA PRO A 786 38.25 4.12 4.85
C PRO A 786 37.09 4.15 3.84
N ASP A 787 37.26 3.53 2.67
CA ASP A 787 36.30 3.59 1.56
C ASP A 787 35.64 2.22 1.30
N PRO A 788 34.32 2.19 0.98
CA PRO A 788 33.39 3.32 0.99
C PRO A 788 32.98 3.73 2.43
N PRO A 789 32.47 4.97 2.64
CA PRO A 789 32.02 5.41 3.94
C PRO A 789 30.87 4.58 4.51
N ALA A 790 30.98 4.16 5.78
CA ALA A 790 29.93 3.41 6.49
C ALA A 790 28.84 4.30 7.14
N ALA A 791 28.94 5.63 7.00
CA ALA A 791 28.02 6.60 7.64
C ALA A 791 26.54 6.34 7.34
N TYR A 792 26.24 5.85 6.14
CA TYR A 792 24.88 5.57 5.71
C TYR A 792 24.22 4.44 6.53
N GLN A 793 25.00 3.50 7.07
CA GLN A 793 24.48 2.42 7.92
C GLN A 793 23.94 2.96 9.26
N GLU A 794 24.58 4.00 9.82
CA GLU A 794 24.09 4.69 11.02
C GLU A 794 22.87 5.54 10.71
N TYR A 795 22.88 6.24 9.57
CA TYR A 795 21.73 7.01 9.10
C TYR A 795 20.47 6.16 8.90
N LEU A 796 20.59 5.02 8.22
CA LEU A 796 19.49 4.10 7.95
C LEU A 796 18.90 3.47 9.22
N ASN A 797 19.69 3.37 10.29
CA ASN A 797 19.25 2.88 11.59
C ASN A 797 18.74 3.98 12.54
N ASN A 798 18.70 5.24 12.09
CA ASN A 798 18.08 6.30 12.87
C ASN A 798 16.55 6.11 12.94
N ALA A 799 15.97 6.25 14.13
CA ALA A 799 14.54 6.06 14.36
C ALA A 799 13.64 6.93 13.46
N SER A 800 14.04 8.18 13.17
CA SER A 800 13.26 9.04 12.27
C SER A 800 13.31 8.55 10.82
N VAL A 801 14.46 8.02 10.39
CA VAL A 801 14.65 7.48 9.05
C VAL A 801 13.87 6.17 8.89
N LEU A 802 13.99 5.24 9.83
CA LEU A 802 13.21 3.99 9.87
C LEU A 802 11.70 4.26 9.79
N ALA A 803 11.20 5.27 10.53
CA ALA A 803 9.81 5.67 10.50
C ALA A 803 9.39 6.29 9.15
N ALA A 804 10.23 7.17 8.59
CA ALA A 804 9.99 7.84 7.31
C ALA A 804 9.91 6.85 6.14
N ILE A 805 10.81 5.87 6.09
CA ILE A 805 10.82 4.84 5.03
C ILE A 805 9.86 3.69 5.31
N GLY A 806 9.24 3.64 6.50
CA GLY A 806 8.30 2.61 6.90
C GLY A 806 8.93 1.24 7.16
N ALA A 807 10.23 1.21 7.46
CA ALA A 807 10.98 -0.03 7.73
C ALA A 807 10.37 -0.77 8.93
N LYS A 808 10.35 -2.11 8.84
CA LYS A 808 9.83 -3.01 9.87
C LYS A 808 10.92 -3.64 10.73
N ILE A 809 12.15 -3.66 10.21
CA ILE A 809 13.35 -4.15 10.86
C ILE A 809 14.46 -3.11 10.75
N ASN A 810 15.49 -3.25 11.57
CA ASN A 810 16.73 -2.49 11.52
C ASN A 810 17.56 -2.90 10.31
N TYR A 811 18.37 -1.97 9.81
CA TYR A 811 19.21 -2.17 8.63
C TYR A 811 20.47 -2.96 8.97
N THR A 812 20.77 -3.98 8.15
CA THR A 812 22.08 -4.63 8.07
C THR A 812 22.62 -4.55 6.64
N GLU A 813 23.90 -4.20 6.47
CA GLU A 813 24.48 -4.07 5.13
C GLU A 813 24.55 -5.42 4.41
N SER A 814 24.91 -6.48 5.13
CA SER A 814 25.02 -7.82 4.59
C SER A 814 24.35 -8.86 5.51
N SER A 815 23.98 -10.01 4.94
CA SER A 815 23.50 -11.16 5.71
C SER A 815 24.48 -12.33 5.65
N PRO A 816 25.11 -12.71 6.79
CA PRO A 816 25.97 -13.89 6.83
C PRO A 816 25.18 -15.20 6.67
N TYR A 817 23.87 -15.19 6.94
CA TYR A 817 23.01 -16.36 6.79
C TYR A 817 22.69 -16.64 5.33
N VAL A 818 22.41 -15.58 4.55
CA VAL A 818 22.26 -15.67 3.09
C VAL A 818 23.56 -16.14 2.45
N GLN A 819 24.71 -15.58 2.86
CA GLN A 819 26.01 -16.04 2.36
C GLN A 819 26.23 -17.53 2.63
N ARG A 820 25.94 -18.02 3.83
CA ARG A 820 26.03 -19.46 4.16
C ARG A 820 25.08 -20.31 3.31
N ALA A 821 23.85 -19.85 3.08
CA ALA A 821 22.89 -20.57 2.24
C ALA A 821 23.42 -20.77 0.81
N PHE A 822 23.94 -19.70 0.18
CA PHE A 822 24.53 -19.77 -1.16
C PHE A 822 25.84 -20.55 -1.22
N ILE A 823 26.66 -20.53 -0.17
CA ILE A 823 27.88 -21.36 -0.08
C ILE A 823 27.50 -22.85 0.00
N SER A 824 26.48 -23.21 0.77
CA SER A 824 26.08 -24.61 0.99
C SER A 824 25.58 -25.33 -0.28
N THR A 825 25.21 -24.58 -1.31
CA THR A 825 24.82 -25.10 -2.62
C THR A 825 25.92 -24.94 -3.67
N GLY A 826 27.04 -24.29 -3.31
CA GLY A 826 28.14 -23.98 -4.21
C GLY A 826 27.76 -23.02 -5.34
N ASP A 827 26.80 -22.12 -5.11
CA ASP A 827 26.08 -21.40 -6.18
C ASP A 827 26.99 -20.64 -7.14
N THR A 828 28.06 -20.00 -6.65
CA THR A 828 29.02 -19.26 -7.51
C THR A 828 29.74 -20.17 -8.53
N ILE A 829 29.97 -21.44 -8.17
CA ILE A 829 30.73 -22.40 -8.98
C ILE A 829 29.87 -23.10 -10.05
N ARG A 830 28.55 -23.14 -9.84
CA ARG A 830 27.56 -23.81 -10.73
C ARG A 830 27.67 -23.39 -12.20
N GLY A 831 28.09 -22.17 -12.48
CA GLY A 831 28.34 -21.69 -13.86
C GLY A 831 27.06 -21.40 -14.64
N GLY A 832 27.17 -21.34 -15.97
CA GLY A 832 26.06 -21.03 -16.89
C GLY A 832 25.93 -19.56 -17.28
N GLN A 833 26.49 -18.63 -16.50
CA GLN A 833 26.31 -17.19 -16.70
C GLN A 833 26.87 -16.69 -18.05
N VAL A 834 27.96 -17.27 -18.55
CA VAL A 834 28.50 -16.91 -19.88
C VAL A 834 27.54 -17.35 -20.99
N ASP A 835 26.90 -18.50 -20.83
CA ASP A 835 25.88 -18.99 -21.76
C ASP A 835 24.60 -18.14 -21.68
N ASP A 836 24.23 -17.67 -20.49
CA ASP A 836 23.13 -16.73 -20.30
C ASP A 836 23.41 -15.40 -20.98
N LEU A 837 24.61 -14.83 -20.82
CA LEU A 837 25.01 -13.62 -21.54
C LEU A 837 24.98 -13.82 -23.06
N ALA A 838 25.43 -14.98 -23.55
CA ALA A 838 25.34 -15.32 -24.97
C ALA A 838 23.88 -15.46 -25.45
N TYR A 839 23.00 -16.04 -24.63
CA TYR A 839 21.56 -16.12 -24.88
C TYR A 839 20.94 -14.72 -24.98
N LEU A 840 21.17 -13.86 -23.98
CA LEU A 840 20.64 -12.50 -23.91
C LEU A 840 21.05 -11.66 -25.14
N LEU A 841 22.32 -11.76 -25.54
CA LEU A 841 22.83 -11.11 -26.76
C LEU A 841 22.13 -11.62 -28.03
N ASN A 842 21.79 -12.92 -28.10
CA ASN A 842 21.04 -13.47 -29.24
C ASN A 842 19.57 -12.99 -29.25
N GLN A 843 18.99 -12.67 -28.09
CA GLN A 843 17.65 -12.07 -27.98
C GLN A 843 17.64 -10.56 -28.27
N GLY A 844 18.82 -9.96 -28.54
CA GLY A 844 18.94 -8.53 -28.81
C GLY A 844 18.98 -7.65 -27.55
N ILE A 845 19.12 -8.25 -26.37
CA ILE A 845 19.30 -7.54 -25.10
C ILE A 845 20.74 -7.02 -25.03
N ARG A 846 20.91 -5.73 -24.72
CA ARG A 846 22.24 -5.11 -24.63
C ARG A 846 22.93 -5.53 -23.35
N VAL A 847 24.18 -5.96 -23.43
CA VAL A 847 24.98 -6.32 -22.25
C VAL A 847 26.11 -5.30 -22.09
N ALA A 848 26.24 -4.74 -20.88
CA ALA A 848 27.34 -3.86 -20.51
C ALA A 848 28.16 -4.48 -19.37
N LEU A 849 29.45 -4.69 -19.61
CA LEU A 849 30.43 -5.15 -18.63
C LEU A 849 31.31 -3.96 -18.24
N ILE A 850 31.18 -3.48 -16.99
CA ILE A 850 31.85 -2.26 -16.51
C ILE A 850 32.74 -2.65 -15.34
N TYR A 851 34.04 -2.42 -15.44
CA TYR A 851 35.01 -2.88 -14.43
C TYR A 851 36.00 -1.78 -14.07
N GLY A 852 36.23 -1.60 -12.78
CA GLY A 852 37.35 -0.84 -12.24
C GLY A 852 38.66 -1.54 -12.52
N ASP A 853 39.70 -0.78 -12.88
CA ASP A 853 41.00 -1.35 -13.22
C ASP A 853 41.84 -1.72 -11.99
N ALA A 854 41.45 -1.26 -10.79
CA ALA A 854 42.09 -1.53 -9.50
C ALA A 854 41.37 -2.60 -8.65
N ASP A 855 40.19 -3.05 -9.07
CA ASP A 855 39.42 -4.09 -8.37
C ASP A 855 40.14 -5.43 -8.51
N TYR A 856 40.54 -6.04 -7.39
CA TYR A 856 41.15 -7.36 -7.38
C TYR A 856 40.09 -8.46 -7.39
N ILE A 857 39.09 -8.37 -6.50
CA ILE A 857 38.10 -9.43 -6.25
C ILE A 857 37.27 -9.74 -7.50
N CYS A 858 36.92 -8.74 -8.30
CA CYS A 858 36.23 -8.93 -9.56
C CYS A 858 37.04 -8.29 -10.71
N ASN A 859 38.33 -8.59 -10.77
CA ASN A 859 39.23 -7.94 -11.72
C ASN A 859 38.80 -8.05 -13.19
N TRP A 860 39.06 -6.98 -13.94
CA TRP A 860 38.71 -6.82 -15.35
C TRP A 860 39.40 -7.82 -16.29
N ILE A 861 40.49 -8.47 -15.88
CA ILE A 861 41.17 -9.48 -16.70
C ILE A 861 40.25 -10.69 -16.86
N GLY A 862 39.62 -11.17 -15.78
CA GLY A 862 38.62 -12.24 -15.84
C GLY A 862 37.45 -11.88 -16.74
N ALA A 863 36.88 -10.67 -16.56
CA ALA A 863 35.78 -10.16 -17.39
C ALA A 863 36.10 -10.15 -18.89
N ARG A 864 37.33 -9.76 -19.26
CA ARG A 864 37.78 -9.78 -20.67
C ARG A 864 37.77 -11.19 -21.26
N HIS A 865 38.12 -12.20 -20.48
CA HIS A 865 38.13 -13.60 -20.94
C HIS A 865 36.73 -14.23 -20.99
N GLN A 866 35.76 -13.67 -20.26
CA GLN A 866 34.36 -14.13 -20.21
C GLN A 866 33.49 -13.58 -21.36
N GLN A 867 34.05 -12.75 -22.26
CA GLN A 867 33.28 -12.20 -23.38
C GLN A 867 32.93 -13.28 -24.43
N PRO A 868 31.65 -13.42 -24.84
CA PRO A 868 31.25 -14.40 -25.85
C PRO A 868 32.00 -14.17 -27.17
N ARG A 869 32.59 -15.22 -27.76
CA ARG A 869 33.40 -15.12 -29.00
C ARG A 869 32.66 -14.46 -30.18
N ARG A 870 31.32 -14.45 -30.22
CA ARG A 870 30.51 -13.74 -31.23
C ARG A 870 30.48 -12.21 -31.07
N ALA A 871 30.82 -11.66 -29.90
CA ALA A 871 30.83 -10.22 -29.62
C ALA A 871 32.06 -9.47 -30.21
N THR A 872 33.07 -10.21 -30.68
CA THR A 872 34.33 -9.66 -31.25
C THR A 872 34.18 -8.90 -32.58
N ARG A 873 32.95 -8.70 -33.09
CA ARG A 873 32.67 -7.94 -34.32
C ARG A 873 32.19 -6.49 -34.09
N LEU A 874 31.96 -6.06 -32.85
CA LEU A 874 31.68 -4.65 -32.52
C LEU A 874 32.93 -4.01 -31.90
N PRO A 875 33.33 -2.80 -32.31
CA PRO A 875 34.57 -2.19 -31.85
C PRO A 875 34.49 -1.89 -30.35
N PHE A 876 35.47 -2.40 -29.61
CA PHE A 876 35.71 -2.03 -28.22
C PHE A 876 36.05 -0.53 -28.18
N GLN A 877 35.12 0.32 -27.76
CA GLN A 877 35.47 1.66 -27.32
C GLN A 877 36.10 1.53 -25.94
N GLN A 878 37.44 1.39 -25.92
CA GLN A 878 38.22 1.71 -24.74
C GLN A 878 37.95 3.19 -24.44
N LEU A 879 37.06 3.47 -23.48
CA LEU A 879 36.99 4.79 -22.87
C LEU A 879 38.33 4.97 -22.15
N GLY A 880 39.18 5.80 -22.74
CA GLY A 880 40.57 5.92 -22.36
C GLY A 880 40.77 6.19 -20.87
N THR A 881 41.90 5.70 -20.36
CA THR A 881 42.45 6.09 -19.07
C THR A 881 42.32 7.60 -18.84
N PRO A 882 41.93 8.06 -17.63
CA PRO A 882 42.07 9.47 -17.31
C PRO A 882 43.56 9.78 -17.36
N ARG A 883 44.01 10.48 -18.40
CA ARG A 883 45.25 11.24 -18.33
C ARG A 883 45.07 12.21 -17.17
N SER A 884 45.81 11.98 -16.09
CA SER A 884 46.19 12.95 -15.05
C SER A 884 45.28 14.17 -14.94
N LEU A 885 44.36 14.13 -13.97
CA LEU A 885 43.92 15.34 -13.29
C LEU A 885 44.76 15.51 -12.03
#